data_AF-A0A945Z2W1-F1
#
_entry.id   AF-A0A945Z2W1-F1
#
_cell.length_a   1.000
_cell.length_b   1.000
_cell.length_c   1.000
_cell.angle_alpha   90.00
_cell.angle_beta   90.00
_cell.angle_gamma   90.00
#
_symmetry.space_group_name_H-M   'P 1'
#
loop_
_entity.id
_entity.type
_entity.pdbx_description
1 polymer ?
#
loop_
_entity_poly.entity_id
_entity_poly.type
_entity_poly.pdbx_seq_one_letter_code
_entity_poly.pdbx_strand_id
1 'polypeptide(L)'
;MKIAKKLSLTYLGIALLIGIMGYFSISLSSQISGLRTIELPMEQNLREVEVSIWEMIHAADSYRLTGNKLCEELYNKQIDDVDKFYTVYKALTDTDEEKKYIEEFNTLWDEAIIAGNKMIALTKKQKIAENTFFINVDEADDVLDYAIQSKWSTEDSNLLAKERAVREVEVSIWEAIHAAQQYLGLAENIIRGSQKYIGEEVDAAKASLVKGDFKDLMERQFQDVEEFWTKYKNLPLKDFEKNAIQEFESFWEKAVVTGREVVSLHNHVREQYNTLFEKVDKADDILDFKMQAFIQKRIEVEDVKASHIKASAIAMAIFTFLASIAIGLFISFSIARSLAKLCKATDEVSEGKLDTRIGITSKDEIGYLIDKFNNMTTGLREVTASRDELDKEINNHKKTTQALVESEKKHRAWLDNSPICTKVLDLDFNLLFMSTAGIKALKIDDVTKLYGTPYPFDFFPEAFKDSMTKNLEKVKETGEVITGEAPVCDIEGNELWFLATLLPLRDFKGRIDSLIIVSVDINKRKKMEATLLQSERLKAMGTVTAGIAHDFNNILAVISGTTQMLELNIEDNKKLMDGLRTIHKVSNDGAEIVRRMRLATKQEPDATVLMPVDIKSVLEQSIGFTRPRWMNIAKASGVDYDIDIDGIMEVPIVMGIESELREVFTNIIN
;
A
#
# COMPACT_ATOMS: atom_id res chain seq x y z
N MET A 1 -55.83 -1.27 32.90
CA MET A 1 -54.77 -2.29 32.98
C MET A 1 -53.90 -1.94 34.17
N LYS A 2 -53.65 -2.89 35.09
CA LYS A 2 -52.84 -2.68 36.29
C LYS A 2 -51.49 -2.03 35.95
N ILE A 3 -50.95 -1.16 36.80
CA ILE A 3 -49.66 -0.48 36.60
C ILE A 3 -48.55 -1.51 36.37
N ALA A 4 -48.58 -2.63 37.09
CA ALA A 4 -47.65 -3.75 36.89
C ALA A 4 -47.69 -4.34 35.47
N LYS A 5 -48.88 -4.42 34.84
CA LYS A 5 -49.03 -4.86 33.44
C LYS A 5 -48.60 -3.80 32.43
N LYS A 6 -48.66 -2.50 32.78
CA LYS A 6 -48.10 -1.42 31.94
C LYS A 6 -46.57 -1.50 31.92
N LEU A 7 -45.96 -1.77 33.08
CA LEU A 7 -44.52 -2.00 33.21
C LEU A 7 -44.07 -3.31 32.54
N SER A 8 -44.86 -4.39 32.59
CA SER A 8 -44.50 -5.63 31.87
C SER A 8 -44.50 -5.44 30.35
N LEU A 9 -45.34 -4.55 29.83
CA LEU A 9 -45.40 -4.22 28.41
C LEU A 9 -44.13 -3.48 27.93
N THR A 10 -43.56 -2.62 28.78
CA THR A 10 -42.25 -2.02 28.50
C THR A 10 -41.12 -3.05 28.50
N TYR A 11 -41.15 -4.05 29.39
CA TYR A 11 -40.17 -5.14 29.37
C TYR A 11 -40.30 -6.04 28.13
N LEU A 12 -41.53 -6.32 27.69
CA LEU A 12 -41.79 -7.08 26.47
C LEU A 12 -41.23 -6.35 25.24
N GLY A 13 -41.37 -5.02 25.18
CA GLY A 13 -40.79 -4.19 24.13
C GLY A 13 -39.26 -4.28 24.07
N ILE A 14 -38.60 -4.22 25.23
CA ILE A 14 -37.12 -4.38 25.33
C ILE A 14 -36.69 -5.78 24.86
N ALA A 15 -37.41 -6.84 25.28
CA ALA A 15 -37.10 -8.21 24.86
C ALA A 15 -37.22 -8.40 23.34
N LEU A 16 -38.24 -7.79 22.72
CA LEU A 16 -38.44 -7.81 21.27
C LEU A 16 -37.31 -7.09 20.53
N LEU A 17 -36.81 -5.98 21.11
CA LEU A 17 -35.67 -5.21 20.61
C LEU A 17 -34.39 -6.05 20.60
N ILE A 18 -34.13 -6.79 21.67
CA ILE A 18 -32.98 -7.71 21.79
C ILE A 18 -33.09 -8.84 20.75
N GLY A 19 -34.27 -9.42 20.56
CA GLY A 19 -34.50 -10.48 19.58
C GLY A 19 -34.23 -10.01 18.14
N ILE A 20 -34.70 -8.80 17.79
CA ILE A 20 -34.45 -8.19 16.48
C ILE A 20 -32.96 -7.94 16.28
N MET A 21 -32.26 -7.36 17.26
CA MET A 21 -30.80 -7.14 17.17
C MET A 21 -30.04 -8.47 17.01
N GLY A 22 -30.46 -9.52 17.72
CA GLY A 22 -29.87 -10.86 17.59
C GLY A 22 -30.01 -11.43 16.18
N TYR A 23 -31.20 -11.32 15.57
CA TYR A 23 -31.44 -11.78 14.20
C TYR A 23 -30.53 -11.07 13.18
N PHE A 24 -30.41 -9.74 13.27
CA PHE A 24 -29.54 -8.98 12.36
C PHE A 24 -28.06 -9.30 12.56
N SER A 25 -27.62 -9.51 13.81
CA SER A 25 -26.24 -9.92 14.10
C SER A 25 -25.90 -11.26 13.46
N ILE A 26 -26.80 -12.24 13.56
CA ILE A 26 -26.65 -13.56 12.94
C ILE A 26 -26.62 -13.44 11.40
N SER A 27 -27.54 -12.65 10.83
CA SER A 27 -27.62 -12.46 9.38
C SER A 27 -26.36 -11.78 8.82
N LEU A 28 -25.84 -10.76 9.52
CA LEU A 28 -24.63 -10.05 9.12
C LEU A 28 -23.39 -10.95 9.25
N SER A 29 -23.32 -11.74 10.32
CA SER A 29 -22.27 -12.73 10.51
C SER A 29 -22.26 -13.78 9.40
N SER A 30 -23.43 -14.19 8.92
CA SER A 30 -23.55 -15.16 7.82
C SER A 30 -22.99 -14.61 6.50
N GLN A 31 -23.24 -13.33 6.19
CA GLN A 31 -22.73 -12.70 4.97
C GLN A 31 -21.22 -12.45 5.02
N ILE A 32 -20.72 -11.96 6.16
CA ILE A 32 -19.27 -11.79 6.38
C ILE A 32 -18.57 -13.14 6.28
N SER A 33 -19.21 -14.22 6.77
CA SER A 33 -18.70 -15.57 6.61
C SER A 33 -18.59 -15.97 5.14
N GLY A 34 -19.61 -15.70 4.31
CA GLY A 34 -19.59 -15.98 2.87
C GLY A 34 -18.37 -15.38 2.18
N LEU A 35 -18.24 -14.05 2.25
CA LEU A 35 -17.13 -13.27 1.70
C LEU A 35 -15.75 -13.81 2.11
N ARG A 36 -15.60 -14.19 3.39
CA ARG A 36 -14.34 -14.72 3.93
C ARG A 36 -14.02 -16.14 3.49
N THR A 37 -15.03 -16.94 3.19
CA THR A 37 -14.87 -18.38 2.88
C THR A 37 -14.84 -18.70 1.40
N ILE A 38 -15.42 -17.84 0.55
CA ILE A 38 -15.56 -18.11 -0.89
C ILE A 38 -14.88 -17.01 -1.71
N GLU A 39 -15.41 -15.78 -1.68
CA GLU A 39 -14.97 -14.72 -2.59
C GLU A 39 -13.50 -14.29 -2.39
N LEU A 40 -13.06 -14.06 -1.14
CA LEU A 40 -11.67 -13.66 -0.85
C LEU A 40 -10.66 -14.76 -1.20
N PRO A 41 -10.87 -16.04 -0.83
CA PRO A 41 -10.02 -17.13 -1.30
C PRO A 41 -10.01 -17.27 -2.83
N MET A 42 -11.13 -17.06 -3.52
CA MET A 42 -11.16 -17.10 -4.99
C MET A 42 -10.25 -16.02 -5.59
N GLU A 43 -10.39 -14.78 -5.13
CA GLU A 43 -9.56 -13.65 -5.60
C GLU A 43 -8.07 -13.90 -5.34
N GLN A 44 -7.73 -14.36 -4.14
CA GLN A 44 -6.35 -14.65 -3.77
C GLN A 44 -5.73 -15.75 -4.64
N ASN A 45 -6.43 -16.88 -4.83
CA ASN A 45 -5.90 -17.98 -5.63
C ASN A 45 -5.78 -17.59 -7.12
N LEU A 46 -6.72 -16.81 -7.64
CA LEU A 46 -6.64 -16.34 -9.03
C LEU A 46 -5.41 -15.44 -9.26
N ARG A 47 -5.10 -14.58 -8.29
CA ARG A 47 -3.90 -13.72 -8.35
C ARG A 47 -2.60 -14.50 -8.26
N GLU A 48 -2.55 -15.55 -7.43
CA GLU A 48 -1.37 -16.44 -7.38
C GLU A 48 -1.18 -17.17 -8.72
N VAL A 49 -2.28 -17.58 -9.39
CA VAL A 49 -2.21 -18.16 -10.73
C VAL A 49 -1.61 -17.16 -11.74
N GLU A 50 -2.10 -15.92 -11.77
CA GLU A 50 -1.59 -14.84 -12.63
C GLU A 50 -0.07 -14.66 -12.47
N VAL A 51 0.40 -14.54 -11.22
CA VAL A 51 1.82 -14.41 -10.90
C VAL A 51 2.61 -15.63 -11.38
N SER A 52 2.16 -16.85 -11.07
CA SER A 52 2.88 -18.07 -11.47
C SER A 52 2.96 -18.25 -12.98
N ILE A 53 1.94 -17.85 -13.73
CA ILE A 53 1.96 -17.91 -15.20
C ILE A 53 3.05 -16.98 -15.79
N TRP A 54 3.18 -15.75 -15.26
CA TRP A 54 4.24 -14.84 -15.68
C TRP A 54 5.62 -15.32 -15.23
N GLU A 55 5.78 -15.81 -14.00
CA GLU A 55 7.05 -16.38 -13.52
C GLU A 55 7.48 -17.60 -14.34
N MET A 56 6.53 -18.41 -14.83
CA MET A 56 6.79 -19.51 -15.76
C MET A 56 7.40 -19.01 -17.06
N ILE A 57 6.87 -17.94 -17.68
CA ILE A 57 7.46 -17.35 -18.90
C ILE A 57 8.88 -16.86 -18.64
N HIS A 58 9.11 -16.16 -17.53
CA HIS A 58 10.43 -15.63 -17.22
C HIS A 58 11.45 -16.76 -17.02
N ALA A 59 11.06 -17.84 -16.33
CA ALA A 59 11.88 -19.03 -16.17
C ALA A 59 12.16 -19.73 -17.52
N ALA A 60 11.15 -19.82 -18.39
CA ALA A 60 11.26 -20.37 -19.73
C ALA A 60 12.23 -19.57 -20.61
N ASP A 61 12.13 -18.23 -20.63
CA ASP A 61 13.04 -17.37 -21.39
C ASP A 61 14.47 -17.38 -20.84
N SER A 62 14.60 -17.39 -19.51
CA SER A 62 15.90 -17.53 -18.85
C SER A 62 16.56 -18.85 -19.23
N TYR A 63 15.79 -19.95 -19.29
CA TYR A 63 16.29 -21.25 -19.75
C TYR A 63 16.70 -21.21 -21.22
N ARG A 64 15.88 -20.58 -22.08
CA ARG A 64 16.16 -20.40 -23.50
C ARG A 64 17.52 -19.74 -23.75
N LEU A 65 17.83 -18.70 -22.99
CA LEU A 65 19.08 -17.94 -23.12
C LEU A 65 20.27 -18.70 -22.51
N THR A 66 20.12 -19.20 -21.29
CA THR A 66 21.25 -19.69 -20.49
C THR A 66 21.49 -21.20 -20.60
N GLY A 67 20.46 -21.99 -20.90
CA GLY A 67 20.49 -23.45 -20.75
C GLY A 67 20.63 -23.95 -19.31
N ASN A 68 20.49 -23.07 -18.30
CA ASN A 68 20.70 -23.43 -16.91
C ASN A 68 19.57 -24.33 -16.39
N LYS A 69 19.91 -25.53 -15.91
CA LYS A 69 18.96 -26.50 -15.38
C LYS A 69 18.07 -25.94 -14.26
N LEU A 70 18.57 -25.02 -13.43
CA LEU A 70 17.76 -24.38 -12.39
C LEU A 70 16.56 -23.62 -12.97
N CYS A 71 16.70 -22.98 -14.13
CA CYS A 71 15.61 -22.29 -14.80
C CYS A 71 14.55 -23.27 -15.32
N GLU A 72 14.94 -24.47 -15.75
CA GLU A 72 14.00 -25.53 -16.11
C GLU A 72 13.24 -26.06 -14.89
N GLU A 73 13.93 -26.23 -13.75
CA GLU A 73 13.30 -26.63 -12.49
C GLU A 73 12.29 -25.57 -12.01
N LEU A 74 12.64 -24.28 -12.13
CA LEU A 74 11.73 -23.16 -11.84
C LEU A 74 10.53 -23.15 -12.79
N TYR A 75 10.73 -23.36 -14.09
CA TYR A 75 9.65 -23.44 -15.07
C TYR A 75 8.63 -24.52 -14.69
N ASN A 76 9.09 -25.74 -14.37
CA ASN A 76 8.20 -26.83 -13.97
C ASN A 76 7.50 -26.54 -12.63
N LYS A 77 8.22 -25.95 -11.66
CA LYS A 77 7.64 -25.56 -10.38
C LYS A 77 6.48 -24.58 -10.55
N GLN A 78 6.61 -23.60 -11.45
CA GLN A 78 5.54 -22.62 -11.66
C GLN A 78 4.29 -23.24 -12.29
N ILE A 79 4.44 -24.25 -13.14
CA ILE A 79 3.30 -25.03 -13.64
C ILE A 79 2.59 -25.75 -12.49
N ASP A 80 3.34 -26.35 -11.56
CA ASP A 80 2.77 -27.01 -10.37
C ASP A 80 2.07 -25.99 -9.44
N ASP A 81 2.64 -24.79 -9.27
CA ASP A 81 2.04 -23.72 -8.47
C ASP A 81 0.72 -23.24 -9.11
N VAL A 82 0.67 -23.08 -10.44
CA VAL A 82 -0.58 -22.79 -11.15
C VAL A 82 -1.61 -23.89 -10.89
N ASP A 83 -1.28 -25.17 -11.08
CA ASP A 83 -2.25 -26.26 -10.87
C ASP A 83 -2.79 -26.29 -9.43
N LYS A 84 -1.92 -26.05 -8.45
CA LYS A 84 -2.26 -25.99 -7.03
C LYS A 84 -3.27 -24.87 -6.73
N PHE A 85 -2.96 -23.63 -7.08
CA PHE A 85 -3.83 -22.48 -6.78
C PHE A 85 -5.11 -22.50 -7.62
N TYR A 86 -4.97 -22.87 -8.90
CA TYR A 86 -6.09 -22.97 -9.82
C TYR A 86 -7.09 -24.08 -9.42
N THR A 87 -6.61 -25.18 -8.84
CA THR A 87 -7.50 -26.23 -8.30
C THR A 87 -8.35 -25.73 -7.15
N VAL A 88 -7.80 -24.91 -6.25
CA VAL A 88 -8.56 -24.28 -5.16
C VAL A 88 -9.60 -23.33 -5.73
N TYR A 89 -9.23 -22.50 -6.70
CA TYR A 89 -10.15 -21.59 -7.38
C TYR A 89 -11.34 -22.34 -8.04
N LYS A 90 -11.05 -23.40 -8.82
CA LYS A 90 -12.08 -24.24 -9.47
C LYS A 90 -13.03 -24.88 -8.46
N ALA A 91 -12.54 -25.27 -7.29
CA ALA A 91 -13.36 -25.90 -6.25
C ALA A 91 -14.38 -24.94 -5.61
N LEU A 92 -14.13 -23.63 -5.68
CA LEU A 92 -14.99 -22.58 -5.14
C LEU A 92 -15.98 -22.03 -6.18
N THR A 93 -15.82 -22.41 -7.46
CA THR A 93 -16.68 -21.97 -8.56
C THR A 93 -18.03 -22.67 -8.56
N ASP A 94 -19.12 -21.90 -8.63
CA ASP A 94 -20.50 -22.40 -8.53
C ASP A 94 -21.44 -21.96 -9.66
N THR A 95 -20.98 -21.10 -10.58
CA THR A 95 -21.83 -20.54 -11.65
C THR A 95 -21.48 -21.06 -13.05
N ASP A 96 -22.49 -21.13 -13.94
CA ASP A 96 -22.27 -21.60 -15.32
C ASP A 96 -21.55 -20.57 -16.21
N GLU A 97 -21.63 -19.29 -15.87
CA GLU A 97 -20.87 -18.22 -16.55
C GLU A 97 -19.37 -18.35 -16.27
N GLU A 98 -18.99 -18.55 -15.01
CA GLU A 98 -17.59 -18.70 -14.60
C GLU A 98 -16.96 -20.00 -15.13
N LYS A 99 -17.74 -21.10 -15.21
CA LYS A 99 -17.30 -22.34 -15.86
C LYS A 99 -16.90 -22.16 -17.32
N LYS A 100 -17.55 -21.24 -18.05
CA LYS A 100 -17.17 -20.93 -19.43
C LYS A 100 -15.80 -20.26 -19.49
N TYR A 101 -15.51 -19.33 -18.59
CA TYR A 101 -14.20 -18.67 -18.52
C TYR A 101 -13.10 -19.66 -18.16
N ILE A 102 -13.38 -20.59 -17.24
CA ILE A 102 -12.50 -21.72 -16.89
C ILE A 102 -12.18 -22.59 -18.12
N GLU A 103 -13.16 -22.90 -18.96
CA GLU A 103 -12.94 -23.70 -20.17
C GLU A 103 -12.06 -22.97 -21.20
N GLU A 104 -12.30 -21.67 -21.40
CA GLU A 104 -11.48 -20.83 -22.27
C GLU A 104 -10.04 -20.72 -21.75
N PHE A 105 -9.85 -20.49 -20.44
CA PHE A 105 -8.54 -20.47 -19.79
C PHE A 105 -7.82 -21.81 -19.92
N ASN A 106 -8.48 -22.94 -19.62
CA ASN A 106 -7.87 -24.27 -19.70
C ASN A 106 -7.31 -24.56 -21.09
N THR A 107 -8.06 -24.19 -22.12
CA THR A 107 -7.64 -24.40 -23.51
C THR A 107 -6.34 -23.64 -23.81
N LEU A 108 -6.26 -22.38 -23.42
CA LEU A 108 -5.05 -21.56 -23.64
C LEU A 108 -3.88 -22.03 -22.78
N TRP A 109 -4.16 -22.41 -21.52
CA TRP A 109 -3.15 -22.90 -20.59
C TRP A 109 -2.52 -24.22 -21.05
N ASP A 110 -3.34 -25.17 -21.53
CA ASP A 110 -2.85 -26.42 -22.11
C ASP A 110 -1.98 -26.17 -23.35
N GLU A 111 -2.41 -25.27 -24.24
CA GLU A 111 -1.63 -24.86 -25.41
C GLU A 111 -0.31 -24.18 -25.03
N ALA A 112 -0.31 -23.34 -23.98
CA ALA A 112 0.88 -22.71 -23.43
C ALA A 112 1.88 -23.75 -22.90
N ILE A 113 1.42 -24.69 -22.07
CA ILE A 113 2.27 -25.77 -21.52
C ILE A 113 2.88 -26.61 -22.65
N ILE A 114 2.10 -26.95 -23.69
CA ILE A 114 2.59 -27.70 -24.84
C ILE A 114 3.71 -26.93 -25.55
N ALA A 115 3.50 -25.64 -25.82
CA ALA A 115 4.50 -24.78 -26.47
C ALA A 115 5.77 -24.63 -25.61
N GLY A 116 5.61 -24.38 -24.31
CA GLY A 116 6.72 -24.27 -23.36
C GLY A 116 7.54 -25.55 -23.25
N ASN A 117 6.90 -26.71 -23.10
CA ASN A 117 7.59 -28.00 -23.02
C ASN A 117 8.36 -28.32 -24.32
N LYS A 118 7.78 -28.00 -25.47
CA LYS A 118 8.45 -28.15 -26.77
C LYS A 118 9.64 -27.19 -26.89
N MET A 119 9.50 -25.95 -26.42
CA MET A 119 10.58 -24.97 -26.36
C MET A 119 11.74 -25.45 -25.49
N ILE A 120 11.48 -25.95 -24.27
CA ILE A 120 12.50 -26.51 -23.37
C ILE A 120 13.23 -27.67 -24.05
N ALA A 121 12.51 -28.61 -24.67
CA ALA A 121 13.11 -29.75 -25.35
C ALA A 121 13.97 -29.35 -26.55
N LEU A 122 13.53 -28.36 -27.33
CA LEU A 122 14.31 -27.82 -28.45
C LEU A 122 15.54 -27.05 -27.97
N THR A 123 15.44 -26.30 -26.88
CA THR A 123 16.56 -25.57 -26.27
C THR A 123 17.65 -26.54 -25.80
N LYS A 124 17.28 -27.70 -25.21
CA LYS A 124 18.25 -28.76 -24.87
C LYS A 124 19.02 -29.25 -26.09
N LYS A 125 18.32 -29.52 -27.18
CA LYS A 125 18.96 -29.94 -28.45
C LYS A 125 19.86 -28.84 -28.99
N GLN A 126 19.40 -27.59 -28.94
CA GLN A 126 20.16 -26.42 -29.37
C GLN A 126 21.46 -26.30 -28.58
N LYS A 127 21.44 -26.41 -27.25
CA LYS A 127 22.65 -26.34 -26.41
C LYS A 127 23.65 -27.46 -26.68
N ILE A 128 23.17 -28.66 -26.98
CA ILE A 128 24.04 -29.78 -27.40
C ILE A 128 24.68 -29.49 -28.76
N ALA A 129 23.90 -28.98 -29.72
CA ALA A 129 24.39 -28.60 -31.04
C ALA A 129 25.38 -27.42 -30.96
N GLU A 130 25.12 -26.43 -30.10
CA GLU A 130 26.02 -25.30 -29.83
C GLU A 130 27.39 -25.79 -29.32
N ASN A 131 27.40 -26.65 -28.30
CA ASN A 131 28.65 -27.22 -27.79
C ASN A 131 29.38 -28.03 -28.86
N THR A 132 28.66 -28.83 -29.66
CA THR A 132 29.26 -29.63 -30.73
C THR A 132 29.84 -28.73 -31.82
N PHE A 133 29.17 -27.64 -32.16
CA PHE A 133 29.66 -26.63 -33.09
C PHE A 133 30.97 -26.02 -32.59
N PHE A 134 30.99 -25.48 -31.37
CA PHE A 134 32.20 -24.84 -30.82
C PHE A 134 33.37 -25.81 -30.72
N ILE A 135 33.16 -27.05 -30.28
CA ILE A 135 34.22 -28.07 -30.23
C ILE A 135 34.81 -28.33 -31.63
N ASN A 136 33.97 -28.53 -32.66
CA ASN A 136 34.50 -28.79 -34.00
C ASN A 136 35.20 -27.56 -34.61
N VAL A 137 34.81 -26.36 -34.22
CA VAL A 137 35.49 -25.14 -34.65
C VAL A 137 36.85 -25.01 -33.96
N ASP A 138 36.91 -25.25 -32.64
CA ASP A 138 38.14 -25.22 -31.83
C ASP A 138 39.16 -26.26 -32.34
N GLU A 139 38.71 -27.49 -32.60
CA GLU A 139 39.55 -28.54 -33.17
C GLU A 139 40.03 -28.21 -34.60
N ALA A 140 39.23 -27.48 -35.39
CA ALA A 140 39.65 -27.01 -36.70
C ALA A 140 40.73 -25.91 -36.58
N ASP A 141 40.59 -24.99 -35.63
CA ASP A 141 41.57 -23.93 -35.32
C ASP A 141 42.89 -24.54 -34.83
N ASP A 142 42.83 -25.51 -33.91
CA ASP A 142 43.98 -26.26 -33.40
C ASP A 142 44.79 -26.95 -34.51
N VAL A 143 44.12 -27.46 -35.55
CA VAL A 143 44.81 -28.05 -36.71
C VAL A 143 45.59 -26.98 -37.49
N LEU A 144 45.04 -25.77 -37.63
CA LEU A 144 45.76 -24.66 -38.26
C LEU A 144 46.99 -24.29 -37.44
N ASP A 145 46.82 -24.05 -36.14
CA ASP A 145 47.91 -23.61 -35.25
C ASP A 145 49.01 -24.68 -35.09
N TYR A 146 48.63 -25.89 -34.69
CA TYR A 146 49.59 -26.91 -34.26
C TYR A 146 50.00 -27.86 -35.38
N ALA A 147 49.10 -28.22 -36.29
CA ALA A 147 49.45 -29.18 -37.34
C ALA A 147 50.04 -28.51 -38.59
N ILE A 148 49.71 -27.24 -38.84
CA ILE A 148 50.20 -26.45 -39.98
C ILE A 148 51.24 -25.41 -39.54
N GLN A 149 50.82 -24.35 -38.84
CA GLN A 149 51.66 -23.17 -38.61
C GLN A 149 52.93 -23.50 -37.80
N SER A 150 52.81 -24.32 -36.75
CA SER A 150 53.95 -24.68 -35.87
C SER A 150 55.09 -25.43 -36.57
N LYS A 151 54.83 -26.01 -37.75
CA LYS A 151 55.78 -26.84 -38.51
C LYS A 151 56.37 -26.11 -39.71
N TRP A 152 56.01 -24.85 -39.92
CA TRP A 152 56.60 -24.03 -40.97
C TRP A 152 58.06 -23.68 -40.66
N SER A 153 58.85 -23.57 -41.72
CA SER A 153 60.25 -23.17 -41.66
C SER A 153 60.44 -21.91 -42.50
N THR A 154 61.27 -20.99 -42.00
CA THR A 154 61.64 -19.74 -42.69
C THR A 154 62.36 -19.97 -44.03
N GLU A 155 62.76 -21.22 -44.31
CA GLU A 155 63.37 -21.64 -45.59
C GLU A 155 62.33 -21.98 -46.69
N ASP A 156 61.02 -21.97 -46.39
CA ASP A 156 59.96 -22.21 -47.38
C ASP A 156 59.71 -20.97 -48.24
N SER A 157 60.02 -21.04 -49.54
CA SER A 157 59.83 -19.93 -50.50
C SER A 157 58.38 -19.48 -50.66
N ASN A 158 57.40 -20.31 -50.27
CA ASN A 158 55.98 -19.98 -50.36
C ASN A 158 55.36 -19.61 -49.00
N LEU A 159 56.17 -19.49 -47.94
CA LEU A 159 55.69 -19.28 -46.56
C LEU A 159 54.72 -18.10 -46.43
N LEU A 160 55.07 -16.94 -47.00
CA LEU A 160 54.24 -15.73 -46.90
C LEU A 160 52.84 -15.91 -47.52
N ALA A 161 52.74 -16.64 -48.63
CA ALA A 161 51.46 -16.92 -49.29
C ALA A 161 50.63 -17.92 -48.47
N LYS A 162 51.29 -18.90 -47.83
CA LYS A 162 50.65 -19.88 -46.94
C LYS A 162 50.14 -19.23 -45.66
N GLU A 163 50.96 -18.41 -45.00
CA GLU A 163 50.59 -17.63 -43.82
C GLU A 163 49.38 -16.73 -44.11
N ARG A 164 49.37 -16.03 -45.25
CA ARG A 164 48.23 -15.18 -45.63
C ARG A 164 46.95 -15.98 -45.80
N ALA A 165 47.01 -17.11 -46.51
CA ALA A 165 45.82 -17.92 -46.79
C ALA A 165 45.26 -18.58 -45.52
N VAL A 166 46.11 -19.11 -44.64
CA VAL A 166 45.68 -19.70 -43.36
C VAL A 166 45.11 -18.62 -42.44
N ARG A 167 45.72 -17.43 -42.41
CA ARG A 167 45.22 -16.32 -41.59
C ARG A 167 43.86 -15.80 -42.04
N GLU A 168 43.59 -15.78 -43.35
CA GLU A 168 42.25 -15.44 -43.87
C GLU A 168 41.20 -16.47 -43.43
N VAL A 169 41.58 -17.76 -43.38
CA VAL A 169 40.73 -18.83 -42.85
C VAL A 169 40.45 -18.65 -41.36
N GLU A 170 41.48 -18.44 -40.52
CA GLU A 170 41.33 -18.19 -39.09
C GLU A 170 40.41 -16.99 -38.81
N VAL A 171 40.60 -15.89 -39.55
CA VAL A 171 39.75 -14.71 -39.41
C VAL A 171 38.29 -15.05 -39.72
N SER A 172 38.01 -15.77 -40.80
CA SER A 172 36.65 -16.17 -41.16
C SER A 172 36.04 -17.20 -40.20
N ILE A 173 36.84 -18.10 -39.62
CA ILE A 173 36.43 -18.99 -38.53
C ILE A 173 35.99 -18.20 -37.30
N TRP A 174 36.83 -17.25 -36.86
CA TRP A 174 36.50 -16.38 -35.73
C TRP A 174 35.29 -15.52 -36.03
N GLU A 175 35.16 -14.94 -37.23
CA GLU A 175 33.97 -14.17 -37.61
C GLU A 175 32.70 -15.03 -37.61
N ALA A 176 32.76 -16.31 -38.02
CA ALA A 176 31.65 -17.25 -37.92
C ALA A 176 31.23 -17.53 -36.46
N ILE A 177 32.21 -17.73 -35.56
CA ILE A 177 31.98 -17.91 -34.11
C ILE A 177 31.30 -16.68 -33.51
N HIS A 178 31.87 -15.50 -33.75
CA HIS A 178 31.35 -14.25 -33.19
C HIS A 178 29.94 -13.98 -33.67
N ALA A 179 29.71 -14.20 -34.96
CA ALA A 179 28.39 -14.10 -35.54
C ALA A 179 27.45 -15.08 -34.79
N ALA A 180 27.79 -16.37 -34.68
CA ALA A 180 27.00 -17.38 -33.97
C ALA A 180 26.64 -16.96 -32.55
N GLN A 181 27.61 -16.52 -31.76
CA GLN A 181 27.38 -16.04 -30.40
C GLN A 181 26.44 -14.83 -30.33
N GLN A 182 26.54 -13.90 -31.29
CA GLN A 182 25.67 -12.73 -31.35
C GLN A 182 24.20 -13.10 -31.64
N TYR A 183 23.95 -14.03 -32.55
CA TYR A 183 22.57 -14.46 -32.86
C TYR A 183 21.88 -15.19 -31.72
N LEU A 184 22.66 -16.02 -31.04
CA LEU A 184 22.18 -16.81 -29.92
C LEU A 184 21.93 -15.93 -28.68
N GLY A 185 22.28 -14.63 -28.75
CA GLY A 185 22.14 -13.68 -27.65
C GLY A 185 23.16 -13.92 -26.53
N LEU A 186 24.29 -14.57 -26.85
CA LEU A 186 25.34 -14.95 -25.89
C LEU A 186 26.43 -13.88 -25.71
N ALA A 187 26.47 -12.84 -26.56
CA ALA A 187 27.48 -11.78 -26.52
C ALA A 187 26.85 -10.38 -26.51
N GLU A 188 27.18 -9.57 -25.49
CA GLU A 188 26.78 -8.15 -25.40
C GLU A 188 27.89 -7.17 -25.86
N ASN A 189 29.14 -7.60 -26.13
CA ASN A 189 30.22 -6.71 -26.55
C ASN A 189 31.17 -7.32 -27.59
N ILE A 190 31.60 -6.48 -28.54
CA ILE A 190 32.63 -6.76 -29.55
C ILE A 190 34.01 -6.67 -28.91
N ILE A 191 34.75 -7.78 -28.80
CA ILE A 191 36.22 -7.72 -28.72
C ILE A 191 36.75 -7.87 -30.15
N ARG A 192 36.91 -6.75 -30.85
CA ARG A 192 37.78 -6.74 -32.04
C ARG A 192 39.21 -6.81 -31.53
N GLY A 193 39.87 -7.93 -31.77
CA GLY A 193 41.32 -8.01 -31.62
C GLY A 193 41.97 -6.98 -32.54
N SER A 194 42.38 -5.83 -32.01
CA SER A 194 43.31 -4.96 -32.71
C SER A 194 44.68 -5.62 -32.64
N GLN A 195 45.12 -6.27 -33.71
CA GLN A 195 46.52 -6.68 -33.82
C GLN A 195 47.20 -5.97 -34.99
N LYS A 196 48.19 -5.16 -34.63
CA LYS A 196 49.21 -4.61 -35.52
C LYS A 196 50.31 -5.66 -35.74
N TYR A 197 51.20 -5.39 -36.70
CA TYR A 197 52.41 -6.15 -37.14
C TYR A 197 52.10 -7.09 -38.32
N ILE A 198 52.60 -6.89 -39.55
CA ILE A 198 53.87 -6.32 -40.05
C ILE A 198 53.60 -5.51 -41.35
N GLY A 199 54.07 -4.26 -41.41
CA GLY A 199 54.49 -3.59 -42.65
C GLY A 199 53.46 -3.16 -43.71
N GLU A 200 52.28 -3.78 -43.83
CA GLU A 200 51.21 -3.34 -44.74
C GLU A 200 49.84 -3.52 -44.08
N GLU A 201 49.00 -2.48 -44.17
CA GLU A 201 47.56 -2.58 -43.91
C GLU A 201 46.95 -3.53 -44.95
N VAL A 202 46.66 -4.76 -44.54
CA VAL A 202 45.57 -5.49 -45.20
C VAL A 202 44.30 -4.81 -44.70
N ASP A 203 43.60 -4.10 -45.60
CA ASP A 203 42.24 -3.63 -45.35
C ASP A 203 41.48 -4.79 -44.73
N ALA A 204 41.14 -4.69 -43.43
CA ALA A 204 40.21 -5.60 -42.80
C ALA A 204 39.03 -5.72 -43.76
N ALA A 205 38.74 -6.93 -44.24
CA ALA A 205 37.70 -7.18 -45.21
C ALA A 205 36.48 -6.35 -44.80
N LYS A 206 35.94 -5.56 -45.74
CA LYS A 206 34.75 -4.74 -45.54
C LYS A 206 33.54 -5.64 -45.29
N ALA A 207 33.49 -6.31 -44.15
CA ALA A 207 32.29 -6.87 -43.57
C ALA A 207 31.51 -5.67 -43.00
N SER A 208 30.74 -5.08 -43.92
CA SER A 208 29.70 -4.11 -43.65
C SER A 208 28.93 -4.49 -42.39
N LEU A 209 28.62 -3.50 -41.55
CA LEU A 209 27.41 -3.47 -40.72
C LEU A 209 26.20 -3.63 -41.65
N VAL A 210 25.97 -4.83 -42.18
CA VAL A 210 24.75 -5.15 -42.91
C VAL A 210 23.71 -5.41 -41.84
N LYS A 211 22.69 -4.56 -41.80
CA LYS A 211 21.34 -5.01 -41.43
C LYS A 211 20.98 -6.17 -42.35
N GLY A 212 21.34 -7.39 -41.97
CA GLY A 212 21.06 -8.63 -42.67
C GLY A 212 20.63 -9.68 -41.64
N ASP A 213 19.86 -10.67 -42.07
CA ASP A 213 19.53 -11.81 -41.23
C ASP A 213 20.85 -12.49 -40.86
N PHE A 214 21.10 -12.68 -39.57
CA PHE A 214 22.33 -13.27 -39.06
C PHE A 214 22.69 -14.60 -39.73
N LYS A 215 21.66 -15.37 -40.11
CA LYS A 215 21.79 -16.57 -40.91
C LYS A 215 22.64 -16.35 -42.16
N ASP A 216 22.48 -15.20 -42.82
CA ASP A 216 23.21 -14.83 -44.02
C ASP A 216 24.68 -14.50 -43.72
N LEU A 217 24.97 -13.96 -42.53
CA LEU A 217 26.34 -13.67 -42.10
C LEU A 217 27.10 -14.96 -41.77
N MET A 218 26.51 -15.89 -41.02
CA MET A 218 27.12 -17.19 -40.74
C MET A 218 27.35 -17.99 -42.03
N GLU A 219 26.35 -18.04 -42.90
CA GLU A 219 26.45 -18.76 -44.18
C GLU A 219 27.52 -18.14 -45.09
N ARG A 220 27.67 -16.80 -45.08
CA ARG A 220 28.75 -16.12 -45.78
C ARG A 220 30.13 -16.49 -45.24
N GLN A 221 30.30 -16.52 -43.93
CA GLN A 221 31.60 -16.89 -43.35
C GLN A 221 31.97 -18.35 -43.64
N PHE A 222 30.99 -19.26 -43.68
CA PHE A 222 31.23 -20.63 -44.14
C PHE A 222 31.72 -20.69 -45.59
N GLN A 223 31.19 -19.84 -46.47
CA GLN A 223 31.65 -19.72 -47.86
C GLN A 223 33.04 -19.08 -47.95
N ASP A 224 33.32 -18.05 -47.13
CA ASP A 224 34.62 -17.36 -47.11
C ASP A 224 35.73 -18.34 -46.66
N VAL A 225 35.49 -19.16 -45.63
CA VAL A 225 36.44 -20.24 -45.24
C VAL A 225 36.68 -21.20 -46.40
N GLU A 226 35.65 -21.65 -47.11
CA GLU A 226 35.81 -22.56 -48.25
C GLU A 226 36.64 -21.92 -49.39
N GLU A 227 36.44 -20.63 -49.66
CA GLU A 227 37.19 -19.88 -50.66
C GLU A 227 38.68 -19.74 -50.27
N PHE A 228 38.97 -19.29 -49.05
CA PHE A 228 40.33 -19.10 -48.56
C PHE A 228 41.07 -20.43 -48.41
N TRP A 229 40.37 -21.46 -47.94
CA TRP A 229 40.90 -22.81 -47.84
C TRP A 229 41.27 -23.39 -49.20
N THR A 230 40.45 -23.12 -50.24
CA THR A 230 40.77 -23.51 -51.61
C THR A 230 42.02 -22.81 -52.14
N LYS A 231 42.26 -21.53 -51.78
CA LYS A 231 43.50 -20.82 -52.12
C LYS A 231 44.72 -21.49 -51.47
N TYR A 232 44.62 -21.86 -50.19
CA TYR A 232 45.69 -22.58 -49.48
C TYR A 232 46.02 -23.94 -50.12
N LYS A 233 45.00 -24.75 -50.45
CA LYS A 233 45.17 -26.06 -51.09
C LYS A 233 45.85 -26.01 -52.47
N ASN A 234 45.77 -24.88 -53.17
CA ASN A 234 46.40 -24.69 -54.48
C ASN A 234 47.89 -24.28 -54.41
N LEU A 235 48.43 -24.03 -53.21
CA LEU A 235 49.86 -23.75 -53.01
C LEU A 235 50.68 -25.06 -53.00
N PRO A 236 52.02 -24.99 -53.19
CA PRO A 236 52.88 -26.17 -53.05
C PRO A 236 52.89 -26.72 -51.61
N LEU A 237 52.33 -27.93 -51.42
CA LEU A 237 52.16 -28.56 -50.10
C LEU A 237 53.23 -29.61 -49.78
N LYS A 238 53.71 -29.60 -48.54
CA LYS A 238 54.52 -30.63 -47.89
C LYS A 238 53.63 -31.76 -47.35
N ASP A 239 54.21 -32.91 -47.05
CA ASP A 239 53.41 -34.09 -46.67
C ASP A 239 52.67 -33.93 -45.33
N PHE A 240 53.21 -33.16 -44.38
CA PHE A 240 52.49 -32.86 -43.14
C PHE A 240 51.27 -31.95 -43.39
N GLU A 241 51.36 -31.02 -44.34
CA GLU A 241 50.26 -30.10 -44.71
C GLU A 241 49.12 -30.89 -45.37
N LYS A 242 49.43 -31.89 -46.20
CA LYS A 242 48.41 -32.77 -46.81
C LYS A 242 47.62 -33.58 -45.78
N ASN A 243 48.27 -34.06 -44.72
CA ASN A 243 47.61 -34.78 -43.64
C ASN A 243 46.75 -33.83 -42.78
N ALA A 244 47.30 -32.66 -42.44
CA ALA A 244 46.57 -31.64 -41.68
C ALA A 244 45.33 -31.13 -42.43
N ILE A 245 45.39 -31.05 -43.77
CA ILE A 245 44.23 -30.64 -44.57
C ILE A 245 43.05 -31.60 -44.39
N GLN A 246 43.28 -32.92 -44.40
CA GLN A 246 42.21 -33.90 -44.21
C GLN A 246 41.59 -33.82 -42.81
N GLU A 247 42.42 -33.54 -41.81
CA GLU A 247 41.99 -33.38 -40.43
C GLU A 247 41.14 -32.11 -40.25
N PHE A 248 41.62 -30.97 -40.76
CA PHE A 248 40.88 -29.71 -40.79
C PHE A 248 39.53 -29.85 -41.49
N GLU A 249 39.50 -30.42 -42.71
CA GLU A 249 38.27 -30.59 -43.48
C GLU A 249 37.26 -31.47 -42.73
N SER A 250 37.72 -32.50 -42.02
CA SER A 250 36.84 -33.37 -41.23
C SER A 250 36.16 -32.63 -40.08
N PHE A 251 36.88 -31.76 -39.37
CA PHE A 251 36.32 -30.94 -38.29
C PHE A 251 35.46 -29.80 -38.84
N TRP A 252 35.92 -29.11 -39.88
CA TRP A 252 35.22 -27.99 -40.49
C TRP A 252 33.88 -28.41 -41.11
N GLU A 253 33.81 -29.53 -41.83
CA GLU A 253 32.54 -30.05 -42.36
C GLU A 253 31.52 -30.32 -41.25
N LYS A 254 31.95 -30.88 -40.12
CA LYS A 254 31.09 -31.10 -38.94
C LYS A 254 30.67 -29.77 -38.32
N ALA A 255 31.56 -28.79 -38.23
CA ALA A 255 31.25 -27.45 -37.75
C ALA A 255 30.18 -26.77 -38.62
N VAL A 256 30.30 -26.82 -39.96
CA VAL A 256 29.30 -26.25 -40.87
C VAL A 256 27.93 -26.91 -40.71
N VAL A 257 27.89 -28.25 -40.64
CA VAL A 257 26.63 -29.00 -40.46
C VAL A 257 25.96 -28.65 -39.13
N THR A 258 26.72 -28.68 -38.03
CA THR A 258 26.20 -28.39 -36.69
C THR A 258 25.85 -26.92 -36.50
N GLY A 259 26.60 -25.99 -37.09
CA GLY A 259 26.27 -24.55 -37.09
C GLY A 259 24.93 -24.25 -37.77
N ARG A 260 24.67 -24.86 -38.93
CA ARG A 260 23.35 -24.75 -39.60
C ARG A 260 22.23 -25.39 -38.77
N GLU A 261 22.51 -26.49 -38.07
CA GLU A 261 21.57 -27.11 -37.14
C GLU A 261 21.23 -26.17 -35.98
N VAL A 262 22.22 -25.50 -35.39
CA VAL A 262 22.03 -24.49 -34.31
C VAL A 262 21.09 -23.37 -34.77
N VAL A 263 21.29 -22.81 -35.97
CA VAL A 263 20.40 -21.76 -36.52
C VAL A 263 18.98 -22.27 -36.68
N SER A 264 18.82 -23.47 -37.23
CA SER A 264 17.50 -24.09 -37.41
C SER A 264 16.80 -24.28 -36.07
N LEU A 265 17.48 -24.85 -35.08
CA LEU A 265 16.94 -25.08 -33.74
C LEU A 265 16.57 -23.77 -33.05
N HIS A 266 17.42 -22.74 -33.14
CA HIS A 266 17.14 -21.42 -32.58
C HIS A 266 15.84 -20.82 -33.12
N ASN A 267 15.59 -20.94 -34.44
CA ASN A 267 14.35 -20.44 -35.05
C ASN A 267 13.11 -21.17 -34.52
N HIS A 268 13.18 -22.50 -34.42
CA HIS A 268 12.08 -23.29 -33.86
C HIS A 268 11.85 -22.98 -32.38
N VAL A 269 12.92 -22.79 -31.59
CA VAL A 269 12.85 -22.37 -30.18
C VAL A 269 12.14 -21.02 -30.06
N ARG A 270 12.51 -20.04 -30.89
CA ARG A 270 11.89 -18.70 -30.91
C ARG A 270 10.42 -18.75 -31.31
N GLU A 271 10.06 -19.58 -32.29
CA GLU A 271 8.67 -19.79 -32.69
C GLU A 271 7.83 -20.37 -31.53
N GLN A 272 8.37 -21.37 -30.82
CA GLN A 272 7.68 -21.94 -29.66
C GLN A 272 7.59 -20.95 -28.49
N TYR A 273 8.61 -20.12 -28.27
CA TYR A 273 8.56 -19.05 -27.27
C TYR A 273 7.47 -18.01 -27.60
N ASN A 274 7.39 -17.54 -28.85
CA ASN A 274 6.35 -16.60 -29.26
C ASN A 274 4.95 -17.21 -29.08
N THR A 275 4.80 -18.50 -29.40
CA THR A 275 3.54 -19.22 -29.18
C THR A 275 3.21 -19.29 -27.69
N LEU A 276 4.17 -19.69 -26.84
CA LEU A 276 4.00 -19.71 -25.39
C LEU A 276 3.54 -18.34 -24.85
N PHE A 277 4.25 -17.28 -25.24
CA PHE A 277 3.95 -15.91 -24.83
C PHE A 277 2.53 -15.49 -25.24
N GLU A 278 2.15 -15.70 -26.51
CA GLU A 278 0.82 -15.36 -27.01
C GLU A 278 -0.31 -16.10 -26.27
N LYS A 279 -0.10 -17.38 -25.93
CA LYS A 279 -1.11 -18.19 -25.23
C LYS A 279 -1.28 -17.77 -23.78
N VAL A 280 -0.17 -17.47 -23.11
CA VAL A 280 -0.18 -16.94 -21.75
C VAL A 280 -0.81 -15.55 -21.71
N ASP A 281 -0.44 -14.63 -22.59
CA ASP A 281 -1.00 -13.28 -22.67
C ASP A 281 -2.52 -13.31 -22.81
N LYS A 282 -3.04 -14.22 -23.66
CA LYS A 282 -4.49 -14.44 -23.78
C LYS A 282 -5.12 -15.12 -22.57
N ALA A 283 -4.38 -15.97 -21.86
CA ALA A 283 -4.86 -16.60 -20.64
C ALA A 283 -4.96 -15.57 -19.51
N ASP A 284 -3.97 -14.69 -19.40
CA ASP A 284 -3.90 -13.54 -18.51
C ASP A 284 -5.09 -12.59 -18.73
N ASP A 285 -5.38 -12.25 -19.99
CA ASP A 285 -6.57 -11.48 -20.36
C ASP A 285 -7.88 -12.10 -19.84
N ILE A 286 -7.99 -13.43 -19.80
CA ILE A 286 -9.16 -14.12 -19.25
C ILE A 286 -9.19 -14.03 -17.73
N LEU A 287 -8.03 -14.20 -17.07
CA LEU A 287 -7.91 -14.06 -15.63
C LEU A 287 -8.36 -12.66 -15.19
N ASP A 288 -7.81 -11.61 -15.79
CA ASP A 288 -8.07 -10.22 -15.41
C ASP A 288 -9.46 -9.75 -15.81
N PHE A 289 -9.77 -9.79 -17.11
CA PHE A 289 -10.95 -9.10 -17.63
C PHE A 289 -12.24 -9.90 -17.49
N LYS A 290 -12.14 -11.22 -17.26
CA LYS A 290 -13.33 -12.08 -17.10
C LYS A 290 -13.44 -12.62 -15.69
N MET A 291 -12.47 -13.38 -15.23
CA MET A 291 -12.57 -14.12 -13.97
C MET A 291 -12.47 -13.19 -12.76
N GLN A 292 -11.48 -12.30 -12.72
CA GLN A 292 -11.31 -11.33 -11.64
C GLN A 292 -12.44 -10.30 -11.64
N ALA A 293 -12.83 -9.79 -12.81
CA ALA A 293 -14.00 -8.93 -12.95
C ALA A 293 -15.29 -9.60 -12.43
N PHE A 294 -15.45 -10.90 -12.66
CA PHE A 294 -16.59 -11.67 -12.16
C PHE A 294 -16.57 -11.80 -10.62
N ILE A 295 -15.41 -12.12 -10.03
CA ILE A 295 -15.23 -12.19 -8.57
C ILE A 295 -15.51 -10.81 -7.95
N GLN A 296 -14.98 -9.73 -8.53
CA GLN A 296 -15.18 -8.37 -8.04
C GLN A 296 -16.68 -8.01 -8.03
N LYS A 297 -17.40 -8.38 -9.09
CA LYS A 297 -18.85 -8.20 -9.15
C LYS A 297 -19.59 -8.98 -8.06
N ARG A 298 -19.16 -10.21 -7.73
CA ARG A 298 -19.73 -10.98 -6.60
C ARG A 298 -19.49 -10.29 -5.26
N ILE A 299 -18.26 -9.82 -5.02
CA ILE A 299 -17.88 -9.09 -3.82
C ILE A 299 -18.73 -7.83 -3.66
N GLU A 300 -18.91 -7.05 -4.73
CA GLU A 300 -19.76 -5.85 -4.72
C GLU A 300 -21.21 -6.17 -4.38
N VAL A 301 -21.76 -7.25 -4.94
CA VAL A 301 -23.14 -7.68 -4.63
C VAL A 301 -23.28 -8.05 -3.16
N GLU A 302 -22.33 -8.80 -2.59
CA GLU A 302 -22.36 -9.17 -1.17
C GLU A 302 -22.14 -7.96 -0.25
N ASP A 303 -21.25 -7.02 -0.59
CA ASP A 303 -21.02 -5.82 0.20
C ASP A 303 -22.23 -4.87 0.18
N VAL A 304 -22.90 -4.73 -0.98
CA VAL A 304 -24.17 -3.98 -1.08
C VAL A 304 -25.25 -4.63 -0.22
N LYS A 305 -25.38 -5.98 -0.23
CA LYS A 305 -26.33 -6.67 0.65
C LYS A 305 -25.98 -6.45 2.13
N ALA A 306 -24.71 -6.57 2.50
CA ALA A 306 -24.26 -6.32 3.87
C ALA A 306 -24.53 -4.89 4.33
N SER A 307 -24.33 -3.91 3.44
CA SER A 307 -24.66 -2.51 3.68
C SER A 307 -26.17 -2.30 3.89
N HIS A 308 -27.03 -2.91 3.07
CA HIS A 308 -28.49 -2.85 3.25
C HIS A 308 -28.95 -3.49 4.57
N ILE A 309 -28.35 -4.63 4.96
CA ILE A 309 -28.63 -5.27 6.25
C ILE A 309 -28.20 -4.37 7.42
N LYS A 310 -27.02 -3.74 7.35
CA LYS A 310 -26.57 -2.77 8.35
C LYS A 310 -27.52 -1.57 8.45
N ALA A 311 -27.91 -0.98 7.32
CA ALA A 311 -28.79 0.18 7.28
C ALA A 311 -30.18 -0.14 7.83
N SER A 312 -30.77 -1.27 7.43
CA SER A 312 -32.07 -1.72 7.94
C SER A 312 -32.03 -2.03 9.45
N ALA A 313 -30.94 -2.63 9.95
CA ALA A 313 -30.73 -2.84 11.39
C ALA A 313 -30.69 -1.52 12.17
N ILE A 314 -29.95 -0.51 11.68
CA ILE A 314 -29.88 0.82 12.31
C ILE A 314 -31.26 1.51 12.30
N ALA A 315 -31.96 1.49 11.17
CA ALA A 315 -33.29 2.10 11.06
C ALA A 315 -34.29 1.46 12.03
N MET A 316 -34.27 0.13 12.16
CA MET A 316 -35.11 -0.61 13.10
C MET A 316 -34.73 -0.31 14.56
N ALA A 317 -33.44 -0.17 14.88
CA ALA A 317 -32.97 0.22 16.20
C ALA A 317 -33.46 1.63 16.58
N ILE A 318 -33.40 2.59 15.64
CA ILE A 318 -33.94 3.94 15.85
C ILE A 318 -35.47 3.89 16.05
N PHE A 319 -36.19 3.17 15.20
CA PHE A 319 -37.66 3.06 15.31
C PHE A 319 -38.09 2.46 16.65
N THR A 320 -37.43 1.37 17.09
CA THR A 320 -37.74 0.72 18.36
C THR A 320 -37.36 1.59 19.57
N PHE A 321 -36.27 2.35 19.49
CA PHE A 321 -35.90 3.35 20.50
C PHE A 321 -36.95 4.46 20.60
N LEU A 322 -37.36 5.04 19.47
CA LEU A 322 -38.40 6.08 19.41
C LEU A 322 -39.76 5.57 19.91
N ALA A 323 -40.15 4.36 19.52
CA ALA A 323 -41.37 3.73 20.01
C ALA A 323 -41.33 3.52 21.53
N SER A 324 -40.18 3.11 22.07
CA SER A 324 -39.98 2.94 23.52
C SER A 324 -40.12 4.28 24.27
N ILE A 325 -39.55 5.36 23.73
CA ILE A 325 -39.72 6.71 24.27
C ILE A 325 -41.19 7.13 24.22
N ALA A 326 -41.86 6.94 23.09
CA ALA A 326 -43.26 7.33 22.92
C ALA A 326 -44.19 6.58 23.89
N ILE A 327 -44.00 5.27 24.06
CA ILE A 327 -44.74 4.44 25.03
C ILE A 327 -44.44 4.91 26.46
N GLY A 328 -43.17 5.17 26.79
CA GLY A 328 -42.76 5.69 28.10
C GLY A 328 -43.41 7.03 28.43
N LEU A 329 -43.40 7.98 27.49
CA LEU A 329 -44.05 9.28 27.63
C LEU A 329 -45.57 9.14 27.78
N PHE A 330 -46.20 8.28 27.00
CA PHE A 330 -47.63 8.02 27.09
C PHE A 330 -48.05 7.46 28.46
N ILE A 331 -47.31 6.48 28.98
CA ILE A 331 -47.54 5.90 30.31
C ILE A 331 -47.32 6.97 31.38
N SER A 332 -46.22 7.72 31.31
CA SER A 332 -45.90 8.81 32.24
C SER A 332 -47.00 9.87 32.28
N PHE A 333 -47.46 10.35 31.12
CA PHE A 333 -48.51 11.36 31.03
C PHE A 333 -49.86 10.86 31.54
N SER A 334 -50.20 9.60 31.26
CA SER A 334 -51.44 8.97 31.76
C SER A 334 -51.47 8.90 33.29
N ILE A 335 -50.35 8.53 33.91
CA ILE A 335 -50.23 8.43 35.37
C ILE A 335 -50.19 9.83 35.99
N ALA A 336 -49.32 10.73 35.49
CA ALA A 336 -49.14 12.08 36.02
C ALA A 336 -50.44 12.89 35.99
N ARG A 337 -51.20 12.83 34.89
CA ARG A 337 -52.50 13.52 34.78
C ARG A 337 -53.51 13.01 35.80
N SER A 338 -53.52 11.71 36.08
CA SER A 338 -54.44 11.10 37.03
C SER A 338 -54.06 11.45 38.47
N LEU A 339 -52.77 11.44 38.80
CA LEU A 339 -52.25 11.89 40.10
C LEU A 339 -52.45 13.40 40.34
N ALA A 340 -52.31 14.24 39.31
CA ALA A 340 -52.53 15.68 39.41
C ALA A 340 -54.00 16.01 39.73
N LYS A 341 -54.96 15.29 39.14
CA LYS A 341 -56.38 15.41 39.50
C LYS A 341 -56.64 15.03 40.96
N LEU A 342 -55.99 13.96 41.42
CA LEU A 342 -56.08 13.53 42.82
C LEU A 342 -55.48 14.55 43.78
N CYS A 343 -54.31 15.12 43.46
CA CYS A 343 -53.70 16.18 44.25
C CYS A 343 -54.60 17.42 44.32
N LYS A 344 -55.11 17.91 43.18
CA LYS A 344 -56.01 19.07 43.15
C LYS A 344 -57.28 18.85 43.98
N ALA A 345 -57.90 17.69 43.87
CA ALA A 345 -59.07 17.37 44.68
C ALA A 345 -58.72 17.24 46.17
N THR A 346 -57.52 16.75 46.50
CA THR A 346 -57.02 16.71 47.88
C THR A 346 -56.80 18.13 48.43
N ASP A 347 -56.25 19.04 47.62
CA ASP A 347 -56.12 20.46 47.96
C ASP A 347 -57.50 21.08 48.21
N GLU A 348 -58.49 20.86 47.33
CA GLU A 348 -59.86 21.34 47.49
C GLU A 348 -60.52 20.83 48.79
N VAL A 349 -60.28 19.57 49.15
CA VAL A 349 -60.73 18.98 50.41
C VAL A 349 -60.00 19.59 51.61
N SER A 350 -58.70 19.86 51.51
CA SER A 350 -57.91 20.53 52.55
C SER A 350 -58.33 21.99 52.79
N GLU A 351 -58.88 22.65 51.76
CA GLU A 351 -59.52 23.96 51.84
C GLU A 351 -60.94 23.91 52.42
N GLY A 352 -61.39 22.75 52.89
CA GLY A 352 -62.70 22.55 53.53
C GLY A 352 -63.85 22.26 52.56
N LYS A 353 -63.59 22.12 51.25
CA LYS A 353 -64.62 21.76 50.25
C LYS A 353 -64.80 20.25 50.20
N LEU A 354 -65.42 19.69 51.24
CA LEU A 354 -65.61 18.24 51.42
C LEU A 354 -66.58 17.59 50.39
N ASP A 355 -67.32 18.40 49.63
CA ASP A 355 -68.20 17.96 48.54
C ASP A 355 -67.43 17.57 47.26
N THR A 356 -66.12 17.81 47.22
CA THR A 356 -65.27 17.47 46.08
C THR A 356 -65.32 15.97 45.81
N ARG A 357 -65.64 15.58 44.56
CA ARG A 357 -65.65 14.19 44.10
C ARG A 357 -64.90 14.07 42.79
N ILE A 358 -64.08 13.03 42.69
CA ILE A 358 -63.35 12.71 41.46
C ILE A 358 -64.09 11.56 40.78
N GLY A 359 -64.43 11.74 39.50
CA GLY A 359 -64.98 10.66 38.67
C GLY A 359 -63.95 9.54 38.47
N ILE A 360 -64.36 8.29 38.68
CA ILE A 360 -63.50 7.13 38.47
C ILE A 360 -63.34 6.91 36.96
N THR A 361 -62.26 7.45 36.39
CA THR A 361 -61.94 7.32 34.96
C THR A 361 -61.07 6.12 34.62
N SER A 362 -60.58 5.39 35.63
CA SER A 362 -59.69 4.24 35.45
C SER A 362 -60.13 3.06 36.31
N LYS A 363 -59.93 1.83 35.81
CA LYS A 363 -60.15 0.57 36.54
C LYS A 363 -58.85 -0.05 37.08
N ASP A 364 -57.78 0.74 37.16
CA ASP A 364 -56.48 0.31 37.70
C ASP A 364 -56.29 0.80 39.15
N GLU A 365 -55.08 0.66 39.69
CA GLU A 365 -54.74 1.01 41.07
C GLU A 365 -55.02 2.48 41.40
N ILE A 366 -54.91 3.39 40.40
CA ILE A 366 -55.26 4.80 40.56
C ILE A 366 -56.77 4.97 40.71
N GLY A 367 -57.57 4.21 39.96
CA GLY A 367 -59.02 4.18 40.11
C GLY A 367 -59.46 3.72 41.50
N TYR A 368 -58.79 2.71 42.05
CA TYR A 368 -59.01 2.24 43.41
C TYR A 368 -58.64 3.30 44.46
N LEU A 369 -57.53 4.02 44.26
CA LEU A 369 -57.12 5.11 45.15
C LEU A 369 -58.12 6.27 45.13
N ILE A 370 -58.65 6.62 43.95
CA ILE A 370 -59.71 7.63 43.79
C ILE A 370 -60.98 7.21 44.55
N ASP A 371 -61.38 5.94 44.47
CA ASP A 371 -62.53 5.41 45.21
C ASP A 371 -62.33 5.54 46.74
N LYS A 372 -61.16 5.18 47.25
CA LYS A 372 -60.82 5.34 48.68
C LYS A 372 -60.78 6.80 49.11
N PHE A 373 -60.27 7.70 48.27
CA PHE A 373 -60.30 9.14 48.51
C PHE A 373 -61.72 9.69 48.63
N ASN A 374 -62.64 9.29 47.74
CA ASN A 374 -64.05 9.70 47.79
C ASN A 374 -64.76 9.18 49.08
N ASN A 375 -64.35 8.03 49.60
CA ASN A 375 -64.88 7.49 50.86
C ASN A 375 -64.34 8.26 52.09
N MET A 376 -63.04 8.59 52.11
CA MET A 376 -62.43 9.38 53.19
C MET A 376 -63.05 10.78 53.31
N THR A 377 -63.27 11.46 52.20
CA THR A 377 -63.93 12.78 52.17
C THR A 377 -65.36 12.73 52.69
N THR A 378 -66.05 11.61 52.48
CA THR A 378 -67.37 11.36 53.09
C THR A 378 -67.27 11.21 54.62
N GLY A 379 -66.23 10.55 55.14
CA GLY A 379 -66.00 10.41 56.58
C GLY A 379 -65.51 11.70 57.27
N LEU A 380 -64.73 12.54 56.59
CA LEU A 380 -64.29 13.84 57.12
C LEU A 380 -65.46 14.80 57.39
N ARG A 381 -66.56 14.68 56.63
CA ARG A 381 -67.81 15.43 56.82
C ARG A 381 -68.47 15.16 58.17
N GLU A 382 -68.29 13.98 58.75
CA GLU A 382 -68.94 13.57 59.99
C GLU A 382 -68.18 14.04 61.25
N VAL A 383 -66.92 14.48 61.13
CA VAL A 383 -66.02 14.67 62.30
C VAL A 383 -65.66 16.12 62.61
N THR A 384 -65.97 17.12 61.77
CA THR A 384 -65.48 18.50 61.99
C THR A 384 -66.58 19.55 62.18
N ALA A 385 -67.10 19.63 63.40
CA ALA A 385 -67.69 20.83 64.00
C ALA A 385 -66.98 21.10 65.34
N SER A 386 -65.87 21.86 65.32
CA SER A 386 -65.37 22.66 66.46
C SER A 386 -64.00 23.29 66.16
N ARG A 387 -64.06 24.59 65.87
CA ARG A 387 -63.27 25.70 66.41
C ARG A 387 -61.76 25.86 66.10
N ASP A 388 -61.55 26.98 65.39
CA ASP A 388 -60.57 28.08 65.45
C ASP A 388 -59.05 27.86 65.23
N GLU A 389 -58.65 28.44 64.09
CA GLU A 389 -57.64 29.50 63.88
C GLU A 389 -56.16 29.32 64.23
N LEU A 390 -55.37 29.84 63.28
CA LEU A 390 -53.97 30.28 63.36
C LEU A 390 -52.92 29.18 63.41
N ASP A 391 -52.57 28.67 62.22
CA ASP A 391 -51.21 28.85 61.70
C ASP A 391 -51.07 28.31 60.27
N LYS A 392 -51.13 29.20 59.27
CA LYS A 392 -49.99 29.46 58.37
C LYS A 392 -50.40 30.22 57.11
N GLU A 393 -50.48 31.52 57.35
CA GLU A 393 -50.23 32.60 56.40
C GLU A 393 -48.77 32.60 55.87
N ILE A 394 -48.20 31.47 55.43
CA ILE A 394 -46.83 31.43 54.86
C ILE A 394 -46.71 30.42 53.71
N ASN A 395 -47.49 30.54 52.61
CA ASN A 395 -47.14 29.78 51.40
C ASN A 395 -47.47 30.42 50.05
N ASN A 396 -48.21 31.52 50.01
CA ASN A 396 -48.72 32.05 48.74
C ASN A 396 -47.73 32.95 47.97
N HIS A 397 -46.52 33.19 48.49
CA HIS A 397 -45.48 33.94 47.78
C HIS A 397 -44.32 33.07 47.24
N LYS A 398 -44.30 31.75 47.50
CA LYS A 398 -43.24 30.84 47.02
C LYS A 398 -43.44 30.33 45.59
N LYS A 399 -44.68 30.14 45.13
CA LYS A 399 -44.98 29.46 43.86
C LYS A 399 -44.56 30.24 42.60
N THR A 400 -44.62 31.57 42.60
CA THR A 400 -44.27 32.38 41.41
C THR A 400 -42.75 32.57 41.27
N THR A 401 -42.04 32.71 42.40
CA THR A 401 -40.58 32.79 42.43
C THR A 401 -39.93 31.43 42.14
N GLN A 402 -40.53 30.31 42.59
CA GLN A 402 -40.04 28.97 42.26
C GLN A 402 -40.15 28.64 40.77
N ALA A 403 -41.24 29.03 40.09
CA ALA A 403 -41.42 28.78 38.66
C ALA A 403 -40.41 29.57 37.79
N LEU A 404 -40.09 30.81 38.19
CA LEU A 404 -39.06 31.62 37.51
C LEU A 404 -37.66 31.03 37.74
N VAL A 405 -37.35 30.63 38.97
CA VAL A 405 -36.09 29.98 39.33
C VAL A 405 -35.93 28.62 38.63
N GLU A 406 -37.01 27.84 38.46
CA GLU A 406 -36.96 26.57 37.71
C GLU A 406 -36.73 26.78 36.21
N SER A 407 -37.36 27.79 35.60
CA SER A 407 -37.14 28.12 34.18
C SER A 407 -35.72 28.62 33.94
N GLU A 408 -35.19 29.48 34.82
CA GLU A 408 -33.82 30.01 34.73
C GLU A 408 -32.79 28.89 34.92
N LYS A 409 -32.99 28.01 35.93
CA LYS A 409 -32.15 26.81 36.14
C LYS A 409 -32.13 25.91 34.92
N LYS A 410 -33.27 25.75 34.22
CA LYS A 410 -33.37 24.91 33.03
C LYS A 410 -32.61 25.48 31.84
N HIS A 411 -32.73 26.78 31.58
CA HIS A 411 -31.97 27.45 30.51
C HIS A 411 -30.47 27.45 30.78
N ARG A 412 -30.05 27.71 32.02
CA ARG A 412 -28.65 27.61 32.44
C ARG A 412 -28.12 26.18 32.27
N ALA A 413 -28.89 25.17 32.68
CA ALA A 413 -28.51 23.77 32.49
C ALA A 413 -28.36 23.37 31.00
N TRP A 414 -29.16 23.92 30.08
CA TRP A 414 -29.00 23.65 28.64
C TRP A 414 -27.71 24.26 28.08
N LEU A 415 -27.38 25.48 28.48
CA LEU A 415 -26.14 26.14 28.07
C LEU A 415 -24.90 25.47 28.66
N ASP A 416 -24.99 24.98 29.90
CA ASP A 416 -23.89 24.28 30.57
C ASP A 416 -23.62 22.87 30.03
N ASN A 417 -24.65 22.18 29.52
CA ASN A 417 -24.50 20.86 28.92
C ASN A 417 -24.26 20.90 27.39
N SER A 418 -24.28 22.08 26.78
CA SER A 418 -23.94 22.23 25.36
C SER A 418 -22.43 22.01 25.16
N PRO A 419 -22.00 21.19 24.18
CA PRO A 419 -20.58 21.00 23.87
C PRO A 419 -19.94 22.21 23.15
N ILE A 420 -20.70 23.30 23.00
CA ILE A 420 -20.28 24.49 22.26
C ILE A 420 -19.80 25.56 23.24
N CYS A 421 -18.63 26.12 22.93
CA CYS A 421 -17.97 27.14 23.73
C CYS A 421 -18.61 28.52 23.44
N THR A 422 -19.49 28.95 24.33
CA THR A 422 -20.31 30.18 24.18
C THR A 422 -19.81 31.25 25.13
N LYS A 423 -19.64 32.48 24.64
CA LYS A 423 -19.37 33.66 25.46
C LYS A 423 -20.40 34.74 25.17
N VAL A 424 -20.82 35.47 26.20
CA VAL A 424 -21.62 36.69 26.04
C VAL A 424 -20.79 37.85 26.57
N LEU A 425 -20.70 38.92 25.79
CA LEU A 425 -19.96 40.13 26.09
C LEU A 425 -20.89 41.33 26.13
N ASP A 426 -20.60 42.31 26.99
CA ASP A 426 -21.25 43.63 26.90
C ASP A 426 -20.73 44.43 25.69
N LEU A 427 -21.24 45.65 25.53
CA LEU A 427 -20.84 46.54 24.44
C LEU A 427 -19.41 47.08 24.59
N ASP A 428 -18.81 46.98 25.77
CA ASP A 428 -17.40 47.33 26.05
C ASP A 428 -16.50 46.08 25.99
N PHE A 429 -17.03 44.98 25.46
CA PHE A 429 -16.39 43.67 25.28
C PHE A 429 -16.00 42.96 26.58
N ASN A 430 -16.57 43.36 27.71
CA ASN A 430 -16.35 42.65 28.97
C ASN A 430 -17.16 41.37 29.02
N LEU A 431 -16.56 40.30 29.56
CA LEU A 431 -17.21 39.00 29.67
C LEU A 431 -18.39 39.04 30.66
N LEU A 432 -19.59 38.72 30.19
CA LEU A 432 -20.80 38.57 31.02
C LEU A 432 -21.10 37.11 31.35
N PHE A 433 -20.81 36.20 30.41
CA PHE A 433 -21.08 34.77 30.56
C PHE A 433 -20.12 33.93 29.73
N MET A 434 -19.76 32.75 30.22
CA MET A 434 -19.09 31.71 29.44
C MET A 434 -19.69 30.34 29.77
N SER A 435 -19.93 29.51 28.74
CA SER A 435 -20.44 28.15 28.94
C SER A 435 -19.38 27.22 29.55
N THR A 436 -19.83 26.21 30.28
CA THR A 436 -18.95 25.17 30.86
C THR A 436 -18.03 24.50 29.83
N ALA A 437 -18.49 24.33 28.58
CA ALA A 437 -17.64 23.81 27.50
C ALA A 437 -16.43 24.73 27.20
N GLY A 438 -16.62 26.05 27.26
CA GLY A 438 -15.54 27.01 27.06
C GLY A 438 -14.55 27.07 28.22
N ILE A 439 -15.05 26.98 29.44
CA ILE A 439 -14.24 26.92 30.66
C ILE A 439 -13.31 25.70 30.60
N LYS A 440 -13.86 24.53 30.27
CA LYS A 440 -13.09 23.28 30.14
C LYS A 440 -12.10 23.32 28.99
N ALA A 441 -12.53 23.80 27.82
CA ALA A 441 -11.67 23.81 26.63
C ALA A 441 -10.47 24.76 26.78
N LEU A 442 -10.65 25.90 27.45
CA LEU A 442 -9.56 26.86 27.72
C LEU A 442 -8.83 26.60 29.04
N LYS A 443 -9.22 25.54 29.77
CA LYS A 443 -8.68 25.15 31.09
C LYS A 443 -8.71 26.28 32.12
N ILE A 444 -9.80 27.04 32.14
CA ILE A 444 -9.98 28.14 33.09
C ILE A 444 -10.41 27.55 34.45
N ASP A 445 -9.60 27.74 35.48
CA ASP A 445 -9.88 27.21 36.83
C ASP A 445 -11.10 27.85 37.48
N ASP A 446 -11.25 29.18 37.35
CA ASP A 446 -12.36 29.94 37.92
C ASP A 446 -12.74 31.11 36.99
N VAL A 447 -13.77 30.89 36.18
CA VAL A 447 -14.28 31.89 35.24
C VAL A 447 -14.89 33.11 35.95
N THR A 448 -15.26 33.00 37.23
CA THR A 448 -15.93 34.10 37.93
C THR A 448 -15.04 35.32 38.10
N LYS A 449 -13.71 35.11 38.12
CA LYS A 449 -12.69 36.16 38.16
C LYS A 449 -12.53 36.89 36.82
N LEU A 450 -13.00 36.29 35.73
CA LEU A 450 -12.93 36.85 34.39
C LEU A 450 -14.21 37.60 34.01
N TYR A 451 -15.30 37.45 34.77
CA TYR A 451 -16.50 38.25 34.53
C TYR A 451 -16.24 39.73 34.78
N GLY A 452 -16.69 40.58 33.86
CA GLY A 452 -16.43 42.02 33.87
C GLY A 452 -15.03 42.42 33.39
N THR A 453 -14.19 41.46 32.94
CA THR A 453 -12.89 41.76 32.34
C THR A 453 -12.99 41.79 30.80
N PRO A 454 -12.16 42.57 30.10
CA PRO A 454 -12.18 42.66 28.64
C PRO A 454 -11.85 41.31 27.98
N TYR A 455 -12.60 40.97 26.93
CA TYR A 455 -12.28 39.89 26.01
C TYR A 455 -11.80 40.50 24.68
N PRO A 456 -10.73 39.98 24.05
CA PRO A 456 -9.97 38.75 24.38
C PRO A 456 -9.08 38.86 25.63
N PHE A 457 -8.91 37.75 26.36
CA PHE A 457 -8.08 37.68 27.58
C PHE A 457 -6.57 37.81 27.31
N ASP A 458 -5.81 38.21 28.35
CA ASP A 458 -4.37 38.49 28.28
C ASP A 458 -3.50 37.30 27.85
N PHE A 459 -3.92 36.07 28.12
CA PHE A 459 -3.15 34.86 27.76
C PHE A 459 -3.24 34.50 26.27
N PHE A 460 -4.10 35.16 25.50
CA PHE A 460 -4.14 34.95 24.05
C PHE A 460 -2.98 35.67 23.34
N PRO A 461 -2.45 35.10 22.24
CA PRO A 461 -1.43 35.77 21.43
C PRO A 461 -1.88 37.14 20.90
N GLU A 462 -0.96 38.11 20.81
CA GLU A 462 -1.27 39.48 20.36
C GLU A 462 -1.97 39.53 19.00
N ALA A 463 -1.50 38.70 18.05
CA ALA A 463 -2.11 38.58 16.72
C ALA A 463 -3.58 38.13 16.77
N PHE A 464 -3.95 37.27 17.74
CA PHE A 464 -5.34 36.88 17.95
C PHE A 464 -6.14 38.01 18.59
N LYS A 465 -5.57 38.68 19.60
CA LYS A 465 -6.23 39.79 20.30
C LYS A 465 -6.60 40.90 19.33
N ASP A 466 -5.67 41.33 18.48
CA ASP A 466 -5.89 42.38 17.47
C ASP A 466 -7.00 42.01 16.47
N SER A 467 -6.94 40.79 15.93
CA SER A 467 -7.90 40.29 14.95
C SER A 467 -9.31 40.17 15.55
N MET A 468 -9.41 39.64 16.77
CA MET A 468 -10.69 39.41 17.43
C MET A 468 -11.34 40.72 17.89
N THR A 469 -10.57 41.66 18.45
CA THR A 469 -11.09 42.99 18.82
C THR A 469 -11.65 43.72 17.61
N LYS A 470 -10.93 43.71 16.48
CA LYS A 470 -11.42 44.31 15.22
C LYS A 470 -12.72 43.67 14.72
N ASN A 471 -12.86 42.35 14.87
CA ASN A 471 -14.09 41.66 14.49
C ASN A 471 -15.25 42.00 15.44
N LEU A 472 -15.00 42.14 16.76
CA LEU A 472 -16.01 42.55 17.73
C LEU A 472 -16.49 43.99 17.51
N GLU A 473 -15.57 44.91 17.22
CA GLU A 473 -15.90 46.29 16.83
C GLU A 473 -16.77 46.32 15.58
N LYS A 474 -16.39 45.56 14.54
CA LYS A 474 -17.19 45.48 13.32
C LYS A 474 -18.60 44.94 13.59
N VAL A 475 -18.74 43.86 14.36
CA VAL A 475 -20.08 43.30 14.70
C VAL A 475 -20.90 44.30 15.51
N LYS A 476 -20.28 45.04 16.43
CA LYS A 476 -20.94 46.09 17.24
C LYS A 476 -21.44 47.24 16.37
N GLU A 477 -20.64 47.70 15.41
CA GLU A 477 -20.96 48.84 14.54
C GLU A 477 -21.95 48.50 13.43
N THR A 478 -21.77 47.37 12.75
CA THR A 478 -22.55 47.01 11.56
C THR A 478 -23.73 46.10 11.88
N GLY A 479 -23.65 45.35 12.99
CA GLY A 479 -24.61 44.29 13.30
C GLY A 479 -24.50 43.06 12.39
N GLU A 480 -23.44 42.94 11.58
CA GLU A 480 -23.20 41.79 10.72
C GLU A 480 -22.61 40.62 11.51
N VAL A 481 -22.99 39.40 11.10
CA VAL A 481 -22.43 38.16 11.68
C VAL A 481 -21.08 37.87 11.03
N ILE A 482 -20.06 37.60 11.85
CA ILE A 482 -18.72 37.24 11.38
C ILE A 482 -18.43 35.80 11.79
N THR A 483 -18.01 34.97 10.83
CA THR A 483 -17.57 33.59 11.06
C THR A 483 -16.16 33.40 10.53
N GLY A 484 -15.30 32.74 11.31
CA GLY A 484 -13.94 32.45 10.91
C GLY A 484 -13.29 31.33 11.72
N GLU A 485 -12.27 30.70 11.11
CA GLU A 485 -11.41 29.73 11.78
C GLU A 485 -10.14 30.43 12.25
N ALA A 486 -9.75 30.22 13.51
CA ALA A 486 -8.52 30.76 14.03
C ALA A 486 -7.87 29.80 15.04
N PRO A 487 -6.53 29.71 15.05
CA PRO A 487 -5.82 29.09 16.15
C PRO A 487 -5.96 29.98 17.39
N VAL A 488 -6.21 29.35 18.53
CA VAL A 488 -6.18 29.98 19.85
C VAL A 488 -5.31 29.16 20.79
N CYS A 489 -5.01 29.70 21.96
CA CYS A 489 -4.31 28.97 23.01
C CYS A 489 -5.23 28.76 24.22
N ASP A 490 -5.09 27.63 24.91
CA ASP A 490 -5.58 27.51 26.29
C ASP A 490 -4.67 28.29 27.26
N ILE A 491 -5.04 28.35 28.55
CA ILE A 491 -4.26 29.07 29.57
C ILE A 491 -2.85 28.49 29.79
N GLU A 492 -2.61 27.25 29.36
CA GLU A 492 -1.32 26.55 29.45
C GLU A 492 -0.46 26.75 28.18
N GLY A 493 -0.97 27.45 27.17
CA GLY A 493 -0.29 27.72 25.91
C GLY A 493 -0.46 26.64 24.83
N ASN A 494 -1.33 25.64 25.03
CA ASN A 494 -1.59 24.62 24.03
C ASN A 494 -2.44 25.17 22.89
N GLU A 495 -2.05 24.88 21.65
CA GLU A 495 -2.79 25.32 20.47
C GLU A 495 -4.10 24.54 20.28
N LEU A 496 -5.19 25.28 20.05
CA LEU A 496 -6.53 24.80 19.78
C LEU A 496 -7.06 25.47 18.51
N TRP A 497 -7.85 24.74 17.73
CA TRP A 497 -8.51 25.29 16.55
C TRP A 497 -10.00 25.45 16.81
N PHE A 498 -10.50 26.68 16.72
CA PHE A 498 -11.92 26.98 16.81
C PHE A 498 -12.46 27.55 15.50
N LEU A 499 -13.65 27.10 15.13
CA LEU A 499 -14.55 27.82 14.26
C LEU A 499 -15.44 28.71 15.13
N ALA A 500 -15.25 30.02 15.05
CA ALA A 500 -15.99 30.99 15.86
C ALA A 500 -16.97 31.79 15.00
N THR A 501 -18.19 31.97 15.51
CA THR A 501 -19.21 32.85 14.96
C THR A 501 -19.58 33.92 15.99
N LEU A 502 -19.44 35.18 15.61
CA LEU A 502 -19.76 36.35 16.41
C LEU A 502 -21.11 36.90 15.95
N LEU A 503 -22.06 37.04 16.88
CA LEU A 503 -23.41 37.54 16.59
C LEU A 503 -23.79 38.69 17.52
N PRO A 504 -24.54 39.70 17.05
CA PRO A 504 -25.14 40.69 17.92
C PRO A 504 -26.45 40.18 18.53
N LEU A 505 -26.63 40.35 19.83
CA LEU A 505 -27.91 40.15 20.52
C LEU A 505 -28.61 41.50 20.68
N ARG A 506 -29.91 41.51 20.41
CA ARG A 506 -30.72 42.74 20.41
C ARG A 506 -31.71 42.75 21.57
N ASP A 507 -31.90 43.93 22.17
CA ASP A 507 -32.94 44.19 23.16
C ASP A 507 -34.35 44.10 22.55
N PHE A 508 -35.39 44.11 23.39
CA PHE A 508 -36.79 44.14 22.95
C PHE A 508 -37.17 45.38 22.11
N LYS A 509 -36.28 46.38 22.01
CA LYS A 509 -36.43 47.59 21.19
C LYS A 509 -35.60 47.52 19.89
N GLY A 510 -34.96 46.38 19.61
CA GLY A 510 -34.19 46.12 18.38
C GLY A 510 -32.76 46.66 18.36
N ARG A 511 -32.28 47.27 19.46
CA ARG A 511 -30.91 47.80 19.58
C ARG A 511 -29.97 46.70 20.06
N ILE A 512 -28.72 46.73 19.62
CA ILE A 512 -27.71 45.77 20.07
C ILE A 512 -27.45 46.01 21.57
N ASP A 513 -27.63 44.97 22.37
CA ASP A 513 -27.52 44.99 23.84
C ASP A 513 -26.24 44.28 24.30
N SER A 514 -25.88 43.19 23.62
CA SER A 514 -24.71 42.39 23.93
C SER A 514 -24.20 41.66 22.68
N LEU A 515 -23.00 41.10 22.75
CA LEU A 515 -22.43 40.25 21.69
C LEU A 515 -22.35 38.81 22.18
N ILE A 516 -22.57 37.84 21.29
CA ILE A 516 -22.39 36.42 21.59
C ILE A 516 -21.35 35.81 20.64
N ILE A 517 -20.41 35.07 21.21
CA ILE A 517 -19.39 34.32 20.48
C ILE A 517 -19.67 32.85 20.68
N VAL A 518 -19.89 32.13 19.59
CA VAL A 518 -20.15 30.69 19.59
C VAL A 518 -18.97 30.01 18.90
N SER A 519 -18.26 29.16 19.61
CA SER A 519 -17.03 28.51 19.13
C SER A 519 -17.16 26.99 19.17
N VAL A 520 -16.88 26.34 18.04
CA VAL A 520 -16.88 24.87 17.90
C VAL A 520 -15.43 24.40 17.76
N ASP A 521 -15.02 23.45 18.61
CA ASP A 521 -13.71 22.80 18.53
C ASP A 521 -13.61 21.98 17.25
N ILE A 522 -12.67 22.34 16.38
CA ILE A 522 -12.41 21.66 15.10
C ILE A 522 -11.04 20.97 15.08
N ASN A 523 -10.40 20.78 16.24
CA ASN A 523 -9.06 20.23 16.34
C ASN A 523 -8.98 18.79 15.79
N LYS A 524 -10.02 17.98 16.06
CA LYS A 524 -10.16 16.64 15.43
C LYS A 524 -10.27 16.71 13.92
N ARG A 525 -11.04 17.68 13.40
CA ARG A 525 -11.23 17.88 11.96
C ARG A 525 -9.93 18.28 11.29
N LYS A 526 -9.19 19.24 11.87
CA LYS A 526 -7.86 19.67 11.37
C LYS A 526 -6.83 18.54 11.40
N LYS A 527 -6.80 17.71 12.44
CA LYS A 527 -5.93 16.51 12.47
C LYS A 527 -6.28 15.52 11.36
N MET A 528 -7.57 15.25 11.14
CA MET A 528 -8.01 14.37 10.05
C MET A 528 -7.68 14.94 8.66
N GLU A 529 -7.91 16.24 8.44
CA GLU A 529 -7.53 16.94 7.20
C GLU A 529 -6.02 16.82 6.94
N ALA A 530 -5.19 17.03 7.98
CA ALA A 530 -3.74 16.89 7.88
C ALA A 530 -3.30 15.43 7.58
N THR A 531 -3.89 14.44 8.26
CA THR A 531 -3.63 13.03 7.99
C THR A 531 -4.05 12.64 6.57
N LEU A 532 -5.18 13.15 6.08
CA LEU A 532 -5.66 12.89 4.72
C LEU A 532 -4.72 13.50 3.68
N LEU A 533 -4.32 14.76 3.85
CA LEU A 533 -3.33 15.43 3.01
C LEU A 533 -1.99 14.69 2.99
N GLN A 534 -1.54 14.21 4.15
CA GLN A 534 -0.33 13.40 4.26
C GLN A 534 -0.49 12.06 3.53
N SER A 535 -1.65 11.40 3.64
CA SER A 535 -1.96 10.15 2.94
C SER A 535 -2.03 10.35 1.42
N GLU A 536 -2.69 11.41 0.93
CA GLU A 536 -2.75 11.74 -0.49
C GLU A 536 -1.35 12.09 -1.05
N ARG A 537 -0.54 12.82 -0.28
CA ARG A 537 0.85 13.11 -0.64
C ARG A 537 1.68 11.83 -0.72
N LEU A 538 1.54 10.92 0.25
CA LEU A 538 2.20 9.62 0.24
C LEU A 538 1.73 8.74 -0.92
N LYS A 539 0.44 8.77 -1.27
CA LYS A 539 -0.14 8.03 -2.41
C LYS A 539 0.40 8.56 -3.74
N ALA A 540 0.41 9.87 -3.94
CA ALA A 540 0.98 10.51 -5.13
C ALA A 540 2.49 10.25 -5.23
N MET A 541 3.21 10.33 -4.12
CA MET A 541 4.63 9.95 -4.06
C MET A 541 4.81 8.46 -4.37
N GLY A 542 3.93 7.58 -3.91
CA GLY A 542 3.97 6.13 -4.19
C GLY A 542 3.84 5.77 -5.66
N THR A 543 2.93 6.41 -6.39
CA THR A 543 2.78 6.19 -7.84
C THR A 543 4.02 6.64 -8.62
N VAL A 544 4.59 7.80 -8.29
CA VAL A 544 5.81 8.31 -8.95
C VAL A 544 7.03 7.47 -8.56
N THR A 545 7.11 7.09 -7.29
CA THR A 545 8.19 6.26 -6.73
C THR A 545 8.21 4.87 -7.34
N ALA A 546 7.06 4.23 -7.55
CA ALA A 546 6.99 2.90 -8.15
C ALA A 546 7.48 2.90 -9.61
N GLY A 547 7.16 3.95 -10.38
CA GLY A 547 7.67 4.12 -11.74
C GLY A 547 9.18 4.39 -11.78
N ILE A 548 9.67 5.31 -10.95
CA ILE A 548 11.10 5.60 -10.84
C ILE A 548 11.88 4.38 -10.34
N ALA A 549 11.31 3.63 -9.39
CA ALA A 549 11.89 2.43 -8.84
C ALA A 549 12.06 1.32 -9.88
N HIS A 550 11.03 1.10 -10.70
CA HIS A 550 11.09 0.15 -11.80
C HIS A 550 12.23 0.51 -12.78
N ASP A 551 12.30 1.77 -13.20
CA ASP A 551 13.31 2.21 -14.17
C ASP A 551 14.74 2.20 -13.59
N PHE A 552 14.88 2.53 -12.31
CA PHE A 552 16.17 2.42 -11.61
C PHE A 552 16.61 0.96 -11.46
N ASN A 553 15.72 0.05 -11.08
CA ASN A 553 16.04 -1.37 -10.97
C ASN A 553 16.51 -1.95 -12.30
N ASN A 554 15.91 -1.51 -13.41
CA ASN A 554 16.33 -1.93 -14.75
C ASN A 554 17.76 -1.45 -15.07
N ILE A 555 18.09 -0.21 -14.73
CA ILE A 555 19.45 0.34 -14.93
C ILE A 555 20.47 -0.36 -14.02
N LEU A 556 20.09 -0.61 -12.76
CA LEU A 556 20.99 -1.24 -11.77
C LEU A 556 21.23 -2.72 -12.05
N ALA A 557 20.22 -3.44 -12.56
CA ALA A 557 20.37 -4.81 -13.01
C ALA A 557 21.40 -4.91 -14.16
N VAL A 558 21.35 -3.97 -15.11
CA VAL A 558 22.30 -3.89 -16.23
C VAL A 558 23.71 -3.58 -15.73
N ILE A 559 23.88 -2.59 -14.84
CA ILE A 559 25.21 -2.25 -14.30
C ILE A 559 25.77 -3.42 -13.49
N SER A 560 24.95 -4.03 -12.64
CA SER A 560 25.34 -5.17 -11.79
C SER A 560 25.74 -6.39 -12.64
N GLY A 561 24.93 -6.75 -13.63
CA GLY A 561 25.24 -7.84 -14.57
C GLY A 561 26.52 -7.58 -15.37
N THR A 562 26.70 -6.35 -15.86
CA THR A 562 27.92 -5.96 -16.60
C THR A 562 29.17 -6.06 -15.72
N THR A 563 29.08 -5.64 -14.46
CA THR A 563 30.20 -5.77 -13.52
C THR A 563 30.54 -7.21 -13.17
N GLN A 564 29.54 -8.09 -13.00
CA GLN A 564 29.77 -9.52 -12.78
C GLN A 564 30.45 -10.17 -13.99
N MET A 565 30.02 -9.83 -15.20
CA MET A 565 30.63 -10.33 -16.44
C MET A 565 32.07 -9.86 -16.62
N LEU A 566 32.39 -8.63 -16.20
CA LEU A 566 33.75 -8.10 -16.23
C LEU A 566 34.64 -8.74 -15.15
N GLU A 567 34.11 -9.03 -13.96
CA GLU A 567 34.86 -9.76 -12.92
C GLU A 567 35.26 -11.18 -13.34
N LEU A 568 34.45 -11.84 -14.18
CA LEU A 568 34.73 -13.18 -14.67
C LEU A 568 35.84 -13.24 -15.75
N ASN A 569 36.14 -12.12 -16.40
CA ASN A 569 37.02 -12.04 -17.57
C ASN A 569 38.34 -11.29 -17.32
N ILE A 570 38.65 -10.91 -16.07
CA ILE A 570 39.87 -10.17 -15.73
C ILE A 570 40.85 -11.07 -14.98
N GLU A 571 41.93 -11.47 -15.64
CA GLU A 571 43.10 -12.03 -14.98
C GLU A 571 44.05 -10.89 -14.52
N ASP A 572 44.51 -10.99 -13.28
CA ASP A 572 45.65 -10.28 -12.66
C ASP A 572 45.62 -8.77 -12.37
N ASN A 573 44.52 -8.03 -12.59
CA ASN A 573 44.47 -6.61 -12.16
C ASN A 573 43.61 -6.35 -10.91
N LYS A 574 44.24 -6.53 -9.73
CA LYS A 574 43.61 -6.37 -8.40
C LYS A 574 42.89 -5.02 -8.20
N LYS A 575 43.40 -3.93 -8.78
CA LYS A 575 42.79 -2.59 -8.69
C LYS A 575 41.52 -2.44 -9.54
N LEU A 576 41.47 -3.12 -10.69
CA LEU A 576 40.28 -3.15 -11.54
C LEU A 576 39.20 -4.03 -10.93
N MET A 577 39.60 -5.18 -10.35
CA MET A 577 38.73 -6.10 -9.62
C MET A 577 38.06 -5.41 -8.42
N ASP A 578 38.81 -4.64 -7.63
CA ASP A 578 38.27 -3.89 -6.49
C ASP A 578 37.32 -2.76 -6.95
N GLY A 579 37.59 -2.12 -8.09
CA GLY A 579 36.72 -1.13 -8.70
C GLY A 579 35.40 -1.72 -9.20
N LEU A 580 35.45 -2.89 -9.85
CA LEU A 580 34.26 -3.61 -10.32
C LEU A 580 33.40 -4.12 -9.17
N ARG A 581 34.02 -4.68 -8.13
CA ARG A 581 33.31 -5.06 -6.90
C ARG A 581 32.62 -3.87 -6.24
N THR A 582 33.26 -2.71 -6.26
CA THR A 582 32.67 -1.48 -5.72
C THR A 582 31.47 -1.03 -6.55
N ILE A 583 31.55 -1.08 -7.88
CA ILE A 583 30.43 -0.74 -8.76
C ILE A 583 29.28 -1.74 -8.58
N HIS A 584 29.58 -3.05 -8.53
CA HIS A 584 28.60 -4.11 -8.26
C HIS A 584 27.88 -3.87 -6.92
N LYS A 585 28.65 -3.58 -5.88
CA LYS A 585 28.12 -3.30 -4.54
C LYS A 585 27.24 -2.04 -4.52
N VAL A 586 27.67 -0.94 -5.15
CA VAL A 586 26.89 0.31 -5.23
C VAL A 586 25.63 0.12 -6.07
N SER A 587 25.66 -0.70 -7.12
CA SER A 587 24.47 -1.04 -7.90
C SER A 587 23.46 -1.87 -7.13
N ASN A 588 23.94 -2.84 -6.34
CA ASN A 588 23.09 -3.64 -5.47
C ASN A 588 22.50 -2.80 -4.32
N ASP A 589 23.30 -1.91 -3.73
CA ASP A 589 22.84 -0.95 -2.72
C ASP A 589 21.78 0.00 -3.30
N GLY A 590 21.95 0.44 -4.56
CA GLY A 590 20.93 1.20 -5.29
C GLY A 590 19.62 0.44 -5.46
N ALA A 591 19.68 -0.87 -5.76
CA ALA A 591 18.49 -1.69 -5.99
C ALA A 591 17.73 -1.92 -4.67
N GLU A 592 18.46 -2.00 -3.57
CA GLU A 592 17.90 -2.08 -2.22
C GLU A 592 17.24 -0.76 -1.77
N ILE A 593 17.84 0.40 -2.06
CA ILE A 593 17.23 1.72 -1.81
C ILE A 593 15.91 1.84 -2.57
N VAL A 594 15.89 1.41 -3.83
CA VAL A 594 14.72 1.40 -4.70
C VAL A 594 13.61 0.49 -4.15
N ARG A 595 13.99 -0.72 -3.69
CA ARG A 595 13.08 -1.66 -3.01
C ARG A 595 12.47 -1.04 -1.76
N ARG A 596 13.24 -0.30 -0.95
CA ARG A 596 12.75 0.42 0.25
C ARG A 596 11.83 1.58 -0.09
N MET A 597 12.15 2.34 -1.14
CA MET A 597 11.30 3.42 -1.64
C MET A 597 9.91 2.86 -2.00
N ARG A 598 9.86 1.68 -2.64
CA ARG A 598 8.62 0.95 -2.93
C ARG A 598 7.88 0.50 -1.66
N LEU A 599 8.60 -0.04 -0.69
CA LEU A 599 8.01 -0.52 0.57
C LEU A 599 7.44 0.61 1.44
N ALA A 600 8.11 1.76 1.52
CA ALA A 600 7.65 2.95 2.24
C ALA A 600 6.34 3.54 1.66
N THR A 601 5.96 3.12 0.46
CA THR A 601 4.75 3.58 -0.25
C THR A 601 3.60 2.57 -0.21
N LYS A 602 3.82 1.36 0.33
CA LYS A 602 2.77 0.35 0.56
C LYS A 602 2.17 0.52 1.96
N GLN A 603 0.85 0.69 2.02
CA GLN A 603 0.08 0.58 3.27
C GLN A 603 -0.14 -0.90 3.60
N GLU A 604 0.85 -1.50 4.29
CA GLU A 604 0.76 -2.60 5.29
C GLU A 604 2.08 -3.40 5.30
N PRO A 605 2.66 -3.69 6.48
CA PRO A 605 3.90 -4.44 6.58
C PRO A 605 3.63 -5.95 6.57
N ASP A 606 3.97 -6.61 5.48
CA ASP A 606 4.15 -8.07 5.47
C ASP A 606 5.38 -8.45 6.32
N ALA A 607 5.25 -9.57 7.03
CA ALA A 607 6.19 -10.08 8.03
C ALA A 607 7.65 -10.06 7.55
N THR A 608 8.44 -9.13 8.08
CA THR A 608 9.85 -9.01 7.75
C THR A 608 10.65 -10.07 8.50
N VAL A 609 11.26 -11.01 7.76
CA VAL A 609 12.07 -12.09 8.33
C VAL A 609 13.40 -11.53 8.82
N LEU A 610 13.63 -11.55 10.14
CA LEU A 610 14.88 -11.12 10.77
C LEU A 610 15.94 -12.24 10.66
N MET A 611 17.18 -11.89 10.31
CA MET A 611 18.31 -12.82 10.22
C MET A 611 19.37 -12.48 11.28
N PRO A 612 20.23 -13.43 11.72
CA PRO A 612 21.36 -13.11 12.60
C PRO A 612 22.40 -12.28 11.83
N VAL A 613 22.73 -11.11 12.36
CA VAL A 613 23.64 -10.11 11.78
C VAL A 613 24.83 -9.88 12.71
N ASP A 614 26.03 -9.98 12.14
CA ASP A 614 27.27 -9.59 12.82
C ASP A 614 27.48 -8.07 12.74
N ILE A 615 27.16 -7.37 13.84
CA ILE A 615 27.26 -5.91 13.93
C ILE A 615 28.68 -5.41 13.67
N LYS A 616 29.71 -6.17 14.04
CA LYS A 616 31.10 -5.77 13.79
C LYS A 616 31.36 -5.60 12.30
N SER A 617 30.98 -6.59 11.50
CA SER A 617 31.09 -6.55 10.04
C SER A 617 30.33 -5.34 9.46
N VAL A 618 29.13 -5.05 9.97
CA VAL A 618 28.32 -3.93 9.49
C VAL A 618 28.94 -2.57 9.81
N LEU A 619 29.50 -2.40 11.02
CA LEU A 619 30.17 -1.16 11.44
C LEU A 619 31.46 -0.93 10.64
N GLU A 620 32.30 -1.96 10.47
CA GLU A 620 33.52 -1.88 9.66
C GLU A 620 33.20 -1.47 8.21
N GLN A 621 32.13 -2.04 7.64
CA GLN A 621 31.67 -1.68 6.31
C GLN A 621 31.13 -0.25 6.24
N SER A 622 30.34 0.19 7.22
CA SER A 622 29.75 1.55 7.25
C SER A 622 30.82 2.63 7.40
N ILE A 623 31.83 2.40 8.23
CA ILE A 623 33.02 3.26 8.34
C ILE A 623 33.79 3.26 7.02
N GLY A 624 34.01 2.09 6.42
CA GLY A 624 34.70 1.96 5.13
C GLY A 624 34.02 2.74 4.00
N PHE A 625 32.68 2.73 3.95
CA PHE A 625 31.90 3.43 2.94
C PHE A 625 31.91 4.95 3.08
N THR A 626 31.83 5.46 4.31
CA THR A 626 31.81 6.89 4.58
C THR A 626 33.21 7.51 4.59
N ARG A 627 34.26 6.70 4.83
CA ARG A 627 35.66 7.13 4.93
C ARG A 627 36.14 8.05 3.82
N PRO A 628 35.94 7.76 2.52
CA PRO A 628 36.40 8.64 1.46
C PRO A 628 35.83 10.06 1.56
N ARG A 629 34.60 10.19 2.06
CA ARG A 629 33.86 11.47 2.09
C ARG A 629 34.34 12.36 3.24
N TRP A 630 34.25 11.88 4.48
CA TRP A 630 34.68 12.70 5.63
C TRP A 630 36.20 12.87 5.69
N MET A 631 37.01 11.90 5.23
CA MET A 631 38.48 12.02 5.21
C MET A 631 38.95 13.10 4.22
N ASN A 632 38.29 13.22 3.06
CA ASN A 632 38.59 14.28 2.10
C ASN A 632 38.20 15.66 2.64
N ILE A 633 37.08 15.77 3.36
CA ILE A 633 36.65 17.00 4.03
C ILE A 633 37.60 17.38 5.18
N ALA A 634 38.03 16.40 5.98
CA ALA A 634 38.97 16.58 7.08
C ALA A 634 40.34 17.09 6.59
N LYS A 635 40.89 16.44 5.56
CA LYS A 635 42.15 16.86 4.91
C LYS A 635 42.05 18.24 4.27
N ALA A 636 40.93 18.58 3.64
CA ALA A 636 40.69 19.90 3.09
C ALA A 636 40.57 20.98 4.19
N SER A 637 40.14 20.59 5.39
CA SER A 637 39.95 21.48 6.54
C SER A 637 41.13 21.49 7.52
N GLY A 638 42.18 20.70 7.27
CA GLY A 638 43.35 20.57 8.14
C GLY A 638 43.07 19.89 9.48
N VAL A 639 41.98 19.12 9.58
CA VAL A 639 41.57 18.38 10.77
C VAL A 639 41.95 16.91 10.58
N ASP A 640 42.51 16.28 11.62
CA ASP A 640 42.79 14.85 11.63
C ASP A 640 41.76 14.14 12.52
N TYR A 641 41.11 13.10 11.99
CA TYR A 641 40.12 12.31 12.73
C TYR A 641 40.77 11.00 13.18
N ASP A 642 40.76 10.77 14.49
CA ASP A 642 41.13 9.50 15.09
C ASP A 642 39.87 8.63 15.26
N ILE A 643 39.94 7.37 14.85
CA ILE A 643 38.82 6.42 14.97
C ILE A 643 39.22 5.34 15.96
N ASP A 644 38.67 5.45 17.17
CA ASP A 644 38.75 4.42 18.20
C ASP A 644 37.79 3.27 17.86
N ILE A 645 38.34 2.07 17.70
CA ILE A 645 37.60 0.83 17.39
C ILE A 645 37.74 -0.22 18.48
N ASP A 646 38.29 0.12 19.65
CA ASP A 646 38.65 -0.85 20.68
C ASP A 646 37.42 -1.59 21.25
N GLY A 647 36.26 -0.93 21.29
CA GLY A 647 34.98 -1.51 21.74
C GLY A 647 34.27 -2.42 20.72
N ILE A 648 34.73 -2.46 19.46
CA ILE A 648 34.08 -3.24 18.39
C ILE A 648 34.32 -4.76 18.54
N MET A 649 35.29 -5.18 19.36
CA MET A 649 35.62 -6.59 19.57
C MET A 649 34.63 -7.35 20.49
N GLU A 650 33.74 -6.67 21.21
CA GLU A 650 32.82 -7.29 22.18
C GLU A 650 31.33 -7.26 21.75
N VAL A 651 31.02 -6.87 20.51
CA VAL A 651 29.63 -6.66 20.08
C VAL A 651 28.94 -7.99 19.73
N PRO A 652 27.77 -8.31 20.30
CA PRO A 652 27.06 -9.56 20.02
C PRO A 652 26.38 -9.56 18.65
N ILE A 653 26.13 -10.76 18.12
CA ILE A 653 25.27 -10.97 16.96
C ILE A 653 23.83 -10.60 17.33
N VAL A 654 23.15 -9.83 16.48
CA VAL A 654 21.76 -9.41 16.70
C VAL A 654 20.84 -9.92 15.59
N MET A 655 19.57 -10.18 15.91
CA MET A 655 18.58 -10.51 14.90
C MET A 655 18.09 -9.21 14.25
N GLY A 656 18.33 -9.06 12.95
CA GLY A 656 18.06 -7.82 12.23
C GLY A 656 18.14 -8.00 10.72
N ILE A 657 18.02 -6.89 10.01
CA ILE A 657 18.25 -6.82 8.57
C ILE A 657 19.55 -6.05 8.39
N GLU A 658 20.58 -6.74 7.92
CA GLU A 658 21.95 -6.21 7.83
C GLU A 658 21.99 -4.86 7.09
N SER A 659 21.22 -4.76 6.00
CA SER A 659 21.17 -3.58 5.16
C SER A 659 20.47 -2.39 5.84
N GLU A 660 19.55 -2.59 6.78
CA GLU A 660 18.90 -1.49 7.52
C GLU A 660 19.82 -0.94 8.60
N LEU A 661 20.45 -1.84 9.36
CA LEU A 661 21.44 -1.46 10.37
C LEU A 661 22.62 -0.71 9.76
N ARG A 662 23.06 -1.12 8.56
CA ARG A 662 24.10 -0.42 7.80
C ARG A 662 23.71 1.00 7.41
N GLU A 663 22.46 1.22 7.02
CA GLU A 663 21.96 2.56 6.69
C GLU A 663 21.93 3.44 7.93
N VAL A 664 21.44 2.92 9.06
CA VAL A 664 21.44 3.64 10.35
C VAL A 664 22.85 4.06 10.73
N PHE A 665 23.82 3.15 10.70
CA PHE A 665 25.21 3.49 11.02
C PHE A 665 25.83 4.46 10.02
N THR A 666 25.56 4.30 8.72
CA THR A 666 26.03 5.23 7.67
C THR A 666 25.47 6.63 7.87
N ASN A 667 24.20 6.76 8.26
CA ASN A 667 23.55 8.04 8.54
C ASN A 667 23.99 8.67 9.85
N ILE A 668 24.43 7.89 10.84
CA ILE A 668 25.00 8.42 12.09
C ILE A 668 26.44 8.91 11.87
N ILE A 669 27.22 8.23 11.02
CA ILE A 669 28.61 8.60 10.73
C ILE A 669 28.70 9.83 9.80
N ASN A 670 27.76 9.97 8.85
CA ASN A 670 27.65 11.15 7.98
C ASN A 670 27.06 12.35 8.73
#